data_AF-A0A0S1XF43-F1
#
_entry.id   AF-A0A0S1XF43-F1
#
_cell.length_a   1.000
_cell.length_b   1.000
_cell.length_c   1.000
_cell.angle_alpha   90.00
_cell.angle_beta   90.00
_cell.angle_gamma   90.00
#
_symmetry.space_group_name_H-M   'P 1'
#
loop_
_entity.id
_entity.type
_entity.pdbx_description
1 polymer ?
#
loop_
_entity_poly.entity_id
_entity_poly.type
_entity_poly.pdbx_seq_one_letter_code
_entity_poly.pdbx_strand_id
1 'polypeptide(L)'
;MKRRGFFLNSVVLLLLIPLLLLLATYEDVSSQVIQAQSVRTQAERTYRVASFLELDFQKALEISGKRAIITIIDYVSVTGDFISPTYMVNNTIRDLILEGTSPSLIGYDPNRVMRGQSLRRWLLNISADLRDQGFNISPSIDEILNSMEITVAPLDSFRVVIKARIPNITIRDVSGRIVYTGAIPSNGGYIYSIVDVQNLEDPIFSAMTGGRYYRSIRACPYSFPELLDKPIKVLEGNGSSTVDHFVEEFSRTVDPDRIYFGDYYPGTGAAAYVLLNNPEQNVTEPIVFNTTLNGRRTSPLEVFNEGDMGVLVFGNVSGAGGTGTATSWCSLLNYRLNLTIQNNVGVNLVDYQIPLLLSTSKGFTSQLLNFIFTNTLNTYGGDPYNTNASIAIYDTNCNPIPFWIEYWDPVSETALIWIRASIPAGGQLKIELYFGNETSPTKGDGDSVFEFFDDFSKSWTNKWVAVSRNQPYSQANGELTINGGNSIFALRTQLALGLYGGFAVRFRMKAEGEYADWDAGIGVEDYDGNVLLFTDDTTNSGDGLAIHRPWWNFESYTIARYPISTYHVYEALLKPYLTYSKDSKFNDVTDSRSNDDWWNRYWVEPLNYLYLVIDSERTWRRATYDFIAIRKYTIDSTLLEDPFNGITFYWSTTSLADLVERKPSSTTTATTTSSARAYDIQPFIDCIMDQRYFGIYNAPSFFERLEGSTINHAAYEALAHQLQDELGVKYGSQYYPIGLVSFMIPDPTYDQKLFDLFNTLRLSIEEGQTSFDYYFLQYYFKGGAKVTGYRMWGVSQGVTSQGDLSSVPFFIDNQTAVAIFGVQGAQDLLQR
;
A
#
# COMPACT_ATOMS: atom_id res chain seq x y z
N MET A 1 2.63 115.33 35.70
CA MET A 1 2.58 114.55 34.44
C MET A 1 3.42 113.25 34.43
N LYS A 2 4.12 112.84 35.51
CA LYS A 2 5.01 111.64 35.51
C LYS A 2 4.40 110.29 35.95
N ARG A 3 3.13 110.22 36.40
CA ARG A 3 2.49 108.96 36.86
C ARG A 3 1.64 108.23 35.81
N ARG A 4 1.26 108.87 34.70
CA ARG A 4 0.44 108.24 33.64
C ARG A 4 1.26 107.32 32.71
N GLY A 5 2.52 107.64 32.44
CA GLY A 5 3.40 106.82 31.59
C GLY A 5 3.82 105.49 32.22
N PHE A 6 4.03 105.45 33.55
CA PHE A 6 4.31 104.20 34.27
C PHE A 6 3.09 103.26 34.25
N PHE A 7 1.90 103.80 34.51
CA PHE A 7 0.66 103.01 34.49
C PHE A 7 0.34 102.48 33.09
N LEU A 8 0.53 103.27 32.04
CA LEU A 8 0.38 102.83 30.65
C LEU A 8 1.40 101.74 30.26
N ASN A 9 2.68 101.90 30.59
CA ASN A 9 3.70 100.86 30.32
C ASN A 9 3.45 99.57 31.11
N SER A 10 3.02 99.66 32.37
CA SER A 10 2.68 98.49 33.18
C SER A 10 1.43 97.78 32.66
N VAL A 11 0.41 98.50 32.20
CA VAL A 11 -0.79 97.91 31.55
C VAL A 11 -0.45 97.29 30.20
N VAL A 12 0.43 97.90 29.42
CA VAL A 12 0.94 97.34 28.16
C VAL A 12 1.73 96.06 28.41
N LEU A 13 2.61 96.01 29.42
CA LEU A 13 3.31 94.78 29.83
C LEU A 13 2.35 93.70 30.37
N LEU A 14 1.35 94.10 31.17
CA LEU A 14 0.30 93.20 31.67
C LEU A 14 -0.57 92.61 30.56
N LEU A 15 -0.72 93.31 29.42
CA LEU A 15 -1.42 92.83 28.23
C LEU A 15 -0.48 92.05 27.28
N LEU A 16 0.80 92.41 27.19
CA LEU A 16 1.79 91.76 26.34
C LEU A 16 2.18 90.37 26.85
N ILE A 17 2.31 90.18 28.15
CA ILE A 17 2.70 88.88 28.72
C ILE A 17 1.66 87.79 28.37
N PRO A 18 0.34 87.98 28.59
CA PRO A 18 -0.68 87.05 28.13
C PRO A 18 -0.71 86.87 26.61
N LEU A 19 -0.48 87.94 25.85
CA LEU A 19 -0.48 87.89 24.38
C LEU A 19 0.69 87.05 23.84
N LEU A 20 1.89 87.21 24.42
CA LEU A 20 3.08 86.43 24.08
C LEU A 20 2.94 84.96 24.50
N LEU A 21 2.35 84.70 25.68
CA LEU A 21 2.01 83.35 26.12
C LEU A 21 0.96 82.69 25.20
N LEU A 22 -0.05 83.45 24.75
CA LEU A 22 -1.04 82.99 23.77
C LEU A 22 -0.38 82.67 22.42
N LEU A 23 0.56 83.50 21.98
CA LEU A 23 1.30 83.27 20.72
C LEU A 23 2.18 82.03 20.81
N ALA A 24 2.92 81.87 21.91
CA ALA A 24 3.77 80.71 22.15
C ALA A 24 2.95 79.40 22.25
N THR A 25 1.80 79.44 22.93
CA THR A 25 0.89 78.28 23.01
C THR A 25 0.21 77.99 21.69
N TYR A 26 -0.17 79.00 20.90
CA TYR A 26 -0.72 78.79 19.55
C TYR A 26 0.32 78.17 18.61
N GLU A 27 1.58 78.63 18.66
CA GLU A 27 2.69 78.07 17.87
C GLU A 27 2.95 76.61 18.23
N ASP A 28 3.01 76.29 19.53
CA ASP A 28 3.21 74.92 20.01
C ASP A 28 2.05 73.99 19.62
N VAL A 29 0.81 74.40 19.85
CA VAL A 29 -0.38 73.62 19.47
C VAL A 29 -0.47 73.46 17.95
N SER A 30 -0.21 74.51 17.18
CA SER A 30 -0.21 74.45 15.71
C SER A 30 0.89 73.50 15.21
N SER A 31 2.09 73.55 15.79
CA SER A 31 3.20 72.65 15.48
C SER A 31 2.82 71.19 15.76
N GLN A 32 2.24 70.92 16.94
CA GLN A 32 1.77 69.59 17.31
C GLN A 32 0.67 69.07 16.37
N VAL A 33 -0.28 69.93 15.95
CA VAL A 33 -1.33 69.56 14.99
C VAL A 33 -0.74 69.25 13.62
N ILE A 34 0.18 70.06 13.11
CA ILE A 34 0.86 69.82 11.82
C ILE A 34 1.66 68.51 11.89
N GLN A 35 2.39 68.27 12.98
CA GLN A 35 3.11 67.01 13.19
C GLN A 35 2.15 65.81 13.24
N ALA A 36 1.07 65.89 14.00
CA ALA A 36 0.07 64.82 14.10
C ALA A 36 -0.61 64.53 12.76
N GLN A 37 -0.96 65.56 11.99
CA GLN A 37 -1.52 65.41 10.65
C GLN A 37 -0.51 64.80 9.66
N SER A 38 0.77 65.20 9.74
CA SER A 38 1.84 64.61 8.94
C SER A 38 2.04 63.13 9.27
N VAL A 39 2.12 62.78 10.55
CA VAL A 39 2.25 61.38 11.02
C VAL A 39 1.05 60.55 10.57
N ARG A 40 -0.17 61.08 10.71
CA ARG A 40 -1.39 60.39 10.25
C ARG A 40 -1.40 60.17 8.74
N THR A 41 -1.08 61.20 7.96
CA THR A 41 -1.03 61.11 6.49
C THR A 41 0.00 60.09 6.04
N GLN A 42 1.16 60.05 6.72
CA GLN A 42 2.20 59.07 6.46
C GLN A 42 1.74 57.65 6.81
N ALA A 43 1.13 57.45 7.98
CA ALA A 43 0.59 56.16 8.39
C ALA A 43 -0.50 55.65 7.44
N GLU A 44 -1.41 56.52 6.99
CA GLU A 44 -2.44 56.18 6.01
C GLU A 44 -1.83 55.78 4.66
N ARG A 45 -0.78 56.48 4.21
CA ARG A 45 -0.08 56.17 2.95
C ARG A 45 0.64 54.82 3.04
N THR A 46 1.36 54.56 4.13
CA THR A 46 2.02 53.28 4.40
C THR A 46 1.02 52.13 4.43
N TYR A 47 -0.10 52.31 5.16
CA TYR A 47 -1.14 51.29 5.26
C TYR A 47 -1.76 50.96 3.90
N ARG A 48 -2.07 51.96 3.07
CA ARG A 48 -2.61 51.74 1.72
C ARG A 48 -1.65 50.99 0.80
N VAL A 49 -0.36 51.35 0.81
CA VAL A 49 0.64 50.66 -0.02
C VAL A 49 0.86 49.22 0.43
N ALA A 50 0.99 48.99 1.74
CA ALA A 50 1.19 47.65 2.29
C ALA A 50 -0.03 46.75 2.04
N SER A 51 -1.25 47.24 2.32
CA SER A 51 -2.48 46.48 2.10
C SER A 51 -2.74 46.18 0.62
N PHE A 52 -2.43 47.13 -0.28
CA PHE A 52 -2.50 46.90 -1.72
C PHE A 52 -1.53 45.79 -2.17
N LEU A 53 -0.27 45.85 -1.74
CA LEU A 53 0.72 44.82 -2.06
C LEU A 53 0.35 43.45 -1.49
N GLU A 54 -0.19 43.40 -0.28
CA GLU A 54 -0.63 42.16 0.36
C GLU A 54 -1.75 41.48 -0.44
N LEU A 55 -2.78 42.26 -0.81
CA LEU A 55 -3.92 41.76 -1.59
C LEU A 55 -3.51 41.37 -3.02
N ASP A 56 -2.61 42.13 -3.64
CA ASP A 56 -2.14 41.84 -4.99
C ASP A 56 -1.17 40.65 -5.00
N PHE A 57 -0.33 40.49 -3.97
CA PHE A 57 0.52 39.31 -3.78
C PHE A 57 -0.32 38.05 -3.60
N GLN A 58 -1.41 38.10 -2.81
CA GLN A 58 -2.32 36.97 -2.66
C GLN A 58 -2.95 36.56 -4.01
N LYS A 59 -3.40 37.53 -4.81
CA LYS A 59 -3.94 37.25 -6.15
C LYS A 59 -2.89 36.70 -7.10
N ALA A 60 -1.68 37.26 -7.09
CA ALA A 60 -0.57 36.79 -7.91
C ALA A 60 -0.20 35.35 -7.54
N LEU A 61 -0.18 35.02 -6.25
CA LEU A 61 0.06 33.67 -5.73
C LEU A 61 -1.03 32.70 -6.19
N GLU A 62 -2.30 33.08 -6.11
CA GLU A 62 -3.43 32.26 -6.56
C GLU A 62 -3.38 31.98 -8.06
N ILE A 63 -3.16 33.01 -8.88
CA ILE A 63 -3.12 32.90 -10.34
C ILE A 63 -1.92 32.06 -10.80
N SER A 64 -0.73 32.36 -10.27
CA SER A 64 0.49 31.62 -10.59
C SER A 64 0.41 30.17 -10.10
N GLY A 65 -0.14 29.94 -8.92
CA GLY A 65 -0.37 28.61 -8.35
C GLY A 65 -1.30 27.74 -9.18
N LYS A 66 -2.49 28.26 -9.56
CA LYS A 66 -3.43 27.54 -10.43
C LYS A 66 -2.79 27.20 -11.78
N ARG A 67 -2.06 28.14 -12.37
CA ARG A 67 -1.37 27.92 -13.65
C ARG A 67 -0.23 26.92 -13.53
N ALA A 68 0.54 26.96 -12.44
CA ALA A 68 1.61 26.01 -12.20
C ALA A 68 1.07 24.58 -12.12
N ILE A 69 -0.01 24.35 -11.35
CA ILE A 69 -0.65 23.03 -11.25
C ILE A 69 -1.12 22.54 -12.63
N ILE A 70 -1.86 23.37 -13.38
CA ILE A 70 -2.33 23.00 -14.73
C ILE A 70 -1.15 22.74 -15.69
N THR A 71 -0.04 23.47 -15.54
CA THR A 71 1.16 23.30 -16.39
C THR A 71 1.80 21.94 -16.18
N ILE A 72 1.86 21.46 -14.93
CA ILE A 72 2.40 20.13 -14.64
C ILE A 72 1.44 19.02 -15.10
N ILE A 73 0.13 19.20 -14.92
CA ILE A 73 -0.87 18.27 -15.47
C ILE A 73 -0.72 18.18 -16.99
N ASP A 74 -0.62 19.32 -17.70
CA ASP A 74 -0.43 19.35 -19.15
C ASP A 74 0.91 18.73 -19.57
N TYR A 75 1.99 18.98 -18.82
CA TYR A 75 3.27 18.31 -19.04
C TYR A 75 3.13 16.79 -19.00
N VAL A 76 2.69 16.23 -17.86
CA VAL A 76 2.60 14.78 -17.65
C VAL A 76 1.63 14.15 -18.67
N SER A 77 0.51 14.82 -18.96
CA SER A 77 -0.50 14.28 -19.88
C SER A 77 -0.04 14.30 -21.35
N VAL A 78 0.73 15.31 -21.76
CA VAL A 78 1.18 15.46 -23.16
C VAL A 78 2.46 14.69 -23.44
N THR A 79 3.42 14.66 -22.52
CA THR A 79 4.70 13.96 -22.72
C THR A 79 4.62 12.49 -22.33
N GLY A 80 3.76 12.15 -21.37
CA GLY A 80 3.76 10.84 -20.70
C GLY A 80 4.91 10.67 -19.69
N ASP A 81 5.70 11.72 -19.48
CA ASP A 81 6.82 11.73 -18.54
C ASP A 81 6.34 12.24 -17.18
N PHE A 82 6.61 11.48 -16.13
CA PHE A 82 6.30 11.88 -14.76
C PHE A 82 7.35 12.83 -14.19
N ILE A 83 6.97 13.61 -13.19
CA ILE A 83 7.92 14.43 -12.43
C ILE A 83 8.82 13.51 -11.61
N SER A 84 10.13 13.80 -11.62
CA SER A 84 11.09 13.00 -10.86
C SER A 84 10.76 13.02 -9.37
N PRO A 85 10.55 11.86 -8.72
CA PRO A 85 10.27 11.80 -7.29
C PRO A 85 11.44 12.32 -6.44
N THR A 86 12.67 12.35 -6.98
CA THR A 86 13.82 12.95 -6.28
C THR A 86 13.75 14.47 -6.27
N TYR A 87 13.23 15.09 -7.34
CA TYR A 87 13.03 16.54 -7.37
C TYR A 87 11.72 16.96 -6.73
N MET A 88 10.71 16.10 -6.77
CA MET A 88 9.38 16.28 -6.18
C MET A 88 8.49 17.31 -6.91
N VAL A 89 7.18 17.06 -6.88
CA VAL A 89 6.15 17.94 -7.47
C VAL A 89 6.03 19.26 -6.72
N ASN A 90 6.17 19.28 -5.40
CA ASN A 90 6.12 20.52 -4.60
C ASN A 90 7.17 21.55 -5.05
N ASN A 91 8.39 21.11 -5.34
CA ASN A 91 9.47 21.96 -5.84
C ASN A 91 9.19 22.41 -7.27
N THR A 92 8.69 21.51 -8.12
CA THR A 92 8.33 21.84 -9.51
C THR A 92 7.23 22.92 -9.56
N ILE A 93 6.18 22.81 -8.72
CA ILE A 93 5.13 23.83 -8.61
C ILE A 93 5.72 25.14 -8.08
N ARG A 94 6.60 25.08 -7.07
CA ARG A 94 7.27 26.26 -6.51
C ARG A 94 8.08 27.01 -7.55
N ASP A 95 8.86 26.33 -8.38
CA ASP A 95 9.65 26.95 -9.45
C ASP A 95 8.75 27.65 -10.47
N LEU A 96 7.67 26.99 -10.87
CA LEU A 96 6.70 27.57 -11.80
C LEU A 96 6.02 28.81 -11.22
N ILE A 97 5.67 28.79 -9.93
CA ILE A 97 5.11 29.95 -9.23
C ILE A 97 6.12 31.12 -9.23
N LEU A 98 7.38 30.86 -8.90
CA LEU A 98 8.41 31.89 -8.79
C LEU A 98 8.82 32.45 -10.17
N GLU A 99 9.19 31.56 -11.07
CA GLU A 99 9.91 31.87 -12.31
C GLU A 99 9.05 31.71 -13.56
N GLY A 100 8.04 30.83 -13.52
CA GLY A 100 7.26 30.44 -14.70
C GLY A 100 7.89 29.30 -15.50
N THR A 101 8.99 28.73 -15.01
CA THR A 101 9.73 27.60 -15.60
C THR A 101 10.29 26.71 -14.49
N SER A 102 10.52 25.42 -14.77
CA SER A 102 11.17 24.49 -13.82
C SER A 102 12.15 23.57 -14.56
N PRO A 103 13.30 23.19 -13.96
CA PRO A 103 14.23 22.23 -14.54
C PRO A 103 13.63 20.84 -14.75
N SER A 104 12.54 20.50 -14.05
CA SER A 104 11.85 19.21 -14.20
C SER A 104 11.05 19.05 -15.49
N LEU A 105 10.82 20.14 -16.24
CA LEU A 105 9.99 20.15 -17.46
C LEU A 105 10.86 20.12 -18.72
N ILE A 106 11.71 19.10 -18.85
CA ILE A 106 12.67 19.01 -19.95
C ILE A 106 11.94 18.86 -21.29
N GLY A 107 12.28 19.70 -22.27
CA GLY A 107 11.69 19.62 -23.63
C GLY A 107 10.26 20.15 -23.74
N TYR A 108 9.69 20.70 -22.67
CA TYR A 108 8.34 21.25 -22.62
C TYR A 108 8.37 22.76 -22.44
N ASP A 109 7.64 23.52 -23.27
CA ASP A 109 7.44 24.97 -23.07
C ASP A 109 6.34 25.25 -22.02
N PRO A 110 6.69 25.72 -20.81
CA PRO A 110 5.73 26.02 -19.76
C PRO A 110 4.89 27.26 -20.04
N ASN A 111 5.35 28.17 -20.91
CA ASN A 111 4.63 29.40 -21.21
C ASN A 111 3.32 29.18 -21.96
N ARG A 112 3.11 28.01 -22.59
CA ARG A 112 1.84 27.66 -23.23
C ARG A 112 0.66 27.75 -22.24
N VAL A 113 0.88 27.30 -21.00
CA VAL A 113 -0.11 27.30 -19.91
C VAL A 113 0.14 28.47 -18.97
N MET A 114 1.40 28.70 -18.55
CA MET A 114 1.75 29.78 -17.62
C MET A 114 1.42 31.16 -18.19
N ARG A 115 1.61 31.39 -19.50
CA ARG A 115 1.40 32.68 -20.19
C ARG A 115 1.99 33.88 -19.42
N GLY A 116 3.22 33.71 -18.92
CA GLY A 116 3.95 34.73 -18.17
C GLY A 116 3.37 35.08 -16.79
N GLN A 117 2.50 34.25 -16.20
CA GLN A 117 1.94 34.50 -14.88
C GLN A 117 2.79 33.86 -13.77
N SER A 118 3.89 34.52 -13.41
CA SER A 118 4.76 34.13 -12.29
C SER A 118 4.95 35.28 -11.31
N LEU A 119 5.43 34.98 -10.10
CA LEU A 119 5.76 36.01 -9.10
C LEU A 119 6.88 36.94 -9.57
N ARG A 120 7.83 36.46 -10.37
CA ARG A 120 8.81 37.32 -11.05
C ARG A 120 8.12 38.34 -11.95
N ARG A 121 7.19 37.90 -12.81
CA ARG A 121 6.50 38.81 -13.73
C ARG A 121 5.62 39.80 -12.97
N TRP A 122 4.94 39.33 -11.93
CA TRP A 122 4.17 40.19 -11.03
C TRP A 122 5.06 41.25 -10.36
N LEU A 123 6.20 40.86 -9.78
CA LEU A 123 7.14 41.81 -9.16
C LEU A 123 7.68 42.85 -10.15
N LEU A 124 7.95 42.45 -11.41
CA LEU A 124 8.37 43.38 -12.46
C LEU A 124 7.28 44.42 -12.76
N ASN A 125 6.02 43.97 -12.88
CA ASN A 125 4.89 44.85 -13.17
C ASN A 125 4.60 45.79 -11.99
N ILE A 126 4.50 45.25 -10.76
CA ILE A 126 4.20 46.06 -9.57
C ILE A 126 5.32 47.06 -9.27
N SER A 127 6.58 46.69 -9.55
CA SER A 127 7.72 47.62 -9.44
C SER A 127 7.69 48.72 -10.50
N ALA A 128 7.13 48.46 -11.69
CA ALA A 128 6.89 49.50 -12.69
C ALA A 128 5.76 50.43 -12.25
N ASP A 129 4.62 49.88 -11.84
CA ASP A 129 3.46 50.65 -11.38
C ASP A 129 3.79 51.53 -10.15
N LEU A 130 4.59 51.00 -9.22
CA LEU A 130 5.06 51.76 -8.06
C LEU A 130 6.02 52.87 -8.47
N ARG A 131 6.90 52.65 -9.45
CA ARG A 131 7.79 53.69 -9.99
C ARG A 131 7.02 54.82 -10.64
N ASP A 132 5.98 54.50 -11.41
CA ASP A 132 5.10 55.49 -12.03
C ASP A 132 4.32 56.31 -10.98
N GLN A 133 4.10 55.75 -9.79
CA GLN A 133 3.52 56.43 -8.62
C GLN A 133 4.57 57.15 -7.74
N GLY A 134 5.85 57.15 -8.14
CA GLY A 134 6.92 57.81 -7.41
C GLY A 134 7.46 57.01 -6.22
N PHE A 135 7.38 55.68 -6.27
CA PHE A 135 7.94 54.77 -5.28
C PHE A 135 8.99 53.82 -5.89
N ASN A 136 10.03 53.50 -5.13
CA ASN A 136 11.06 52.53 -5.50
C ASN A 136 11.08 51.37 -4.51
N ILE A 137 11.23 50.15 -5.03
CA ILE A 137 11.36 48.92 -4.24
C ILE A 137 12.84 48.55 -4.08
N SER A 138 13.21 48.07 -2.91
CA SER A 138 14.49 47.43 -2.59
C SER A 138 14.25 46.25 -1.64
N PRO A 139 15.08 45.19 -1.62
CA PRO A 139 16.24 44.94 -2.46
C PRO A 139 15.86 44.64 -3.93
N SER A 140 16.81 44.21 -4.77
CA SER A 140 16.50 43.90 -6.17
C SER A 140 15.45 42.79 -6.29
N ILE A 141 14.76 42.71 -7.44
CA ILE A 141 13.71 41.70 -7.67
C ILE A 141 14.26 40.27 -7.45
N ASP A 142 15.48 39.99 -7.90
CA ASP A 142 16.13 38.69 -7.71
C ASP A 142 16.39 38.40 -6.23
N GLU A 143 16.86 39.38 -5.46
CA GLU A 143 17.05 39.23 -4.01
C GLU A 143 15.71 39.00 -3.28
N ILE A 144 14.65 39.69 -3.70
CA ILE A 144 13.30 39.48 -3.15
C ILE A 144 12.84 38.05 -3.44
N LEU A 145 12.89 37.61 -4.70
CA LEU A 145 12.48 36.25 -5.10
C LEU A 145 13.26 35.16 -4.37
N ASN A 146 14.58 35.29 -4.28
CA ASN A 146 15.45 34.34 -3.57
C ASN A 146 15.16 34.28 -2.07
N SER A 147 14.65 35.38 -1.50
CA SER A 147 14.25 35.42 -0.10
C SER A 147 12.82 34.92 0.17
N MET A 148 11.99 34.72 -0.86
CA MET A 148 10.61 34.30 -0.66
C MET A 148 10.54 32.90 -0.04
N GLU A 149 9.77 32.80 1.04
CA GLU A 149 9.45 31.53 1.66
C GLU A 149 8.17 31.01 1.00
N ILE A 150 8.27 29.92 0.23
CA ILE A 150 7.12 29.28 -0.44
C ILE A 150 7.14 27.78 -0.15
N THR A 151 6.02 27.30 0.37
CA THR A 151 5.75 25.89 0.61
C THR A 151 4.52 25.48 -0.19
N VAL A 152 4.63 24.37 -0.91
CA VAL A 152 3.53 23.77 -1.68
C VAL A 152 3.31 22.36 -1.18
N ALA A 153 2.06 21.97 -0.94
CA ALA A 153 1.71 20.63 -0.48
C ALA A 153 0.28 20.26 -0.87
N PRO A 154 -0.06 18.96 -0.93
CA PRO A 154 -1.44 18.53 -0.78
C PRO A 154 -1.97 19.03 0.57
N LEU A 155 -3.16 19.62 0.59
CA LEU A 155 -3.87 19.93 1.82
C LEU A 155 -4.71 18.73 2.26
N ASP A 156 -5.38 18.12 1.28
CA ASP A 156 -6.14 16.87 1.36
C ASP A 156 -6.20 16.25 -0.04
N SER A 157 -7.05 15.23 -0.23
CA SER A 157 -7.19 14.49 -1.48
C SER A 157 -7.57 15.36 -2.69
N PHE A 158 -8.29 16.48 -2.48
CA PHE A 158 -8.86 17.30 -3.54
C PHE A 158 -8.31 18.73 -3.58
N ARG A 159 -7.46 19.11 -2.63
CA ARG A 159 -6.96 20.49 -2.52
C ARG A 159 -5.46 20.54 -2.35
N VAL A 160 -4.84 21.50 -3.02
CA VAL A 160 -3.42 21.85 -2.89
C VAL A 160 -3.31 23.19 -2.18
N VAL A 161 -2.43 23.29 -1.20
CA VAL A 161 -2.16 24.54 -0.48
C VAL A 161 -0.80 25.10 -0.87
N ILE A 162 -0.77 26.41 -1.08
CA ILE A 162 0.43 27.21 -1.33
C ILE A 162 0.52 28.22 -0.20
N LYS A 163 1.55 28.08 0.64
CA LYS A 163 1.88 28.98 1.75
C LYS A 163 3.05 29.85 1.32
N ALA A 164 2.91 31.17 1.36
CA ALA A 164 3.96 32.08 0.92
C ALA A 164 4.13 33.31 1.81
N ARG A 165 5.37 33.81 1.91
CA ARG A 165 5.74 35.08 2.56
C ARG A 165 6.91 35.73 1.83
N ILE A 166 6.87 37.06 1.74
CA ILE A 166 8.03 37.88 1.38
C ILE A 166 8.64 38.39 2.69
N PRO A 167 9.81 37.93 3.15
CA PRO A 167 10.29 38.25 4.49
C PRO A 167 10.74 39.70 4.68
N ASN A 168 11.25 40.33 3.62
CA ASN A 168 11.74 41.70 3.68
C ASN A 168 11.60 42.43 2.35
N ILE A 169 10.87 43.54 2.36
CA ILE A 169 10.77 44.50 1.28
C ILE A 169 10.79 45.91 1.86
N THR A 170 11.51 46.82 1.20
CA THR A 170 11.56 48.24 1.55
C THR A 170 11.07 49.07 0.37
N ILE A 171 10.10 49.94 0.61
CA ILE A 171 9.53 50.86 -0.36
C ILE A 171 9.90 52.27 0.05
N ARG A 172 10.52 53.02 -0.88
CA ARG A 172 10.93 54.41 -0.67
C ARG A 172 10.18 55.33 -1.62
N ASP A 173 9.90 56.55 -1.21
CA ASP A 173 9.45 57.59 -2.15
C ASP A 173 10.61 58.15 -2.98
N VAL A 174 10.30 58.98 -3.97
CA VAL A 174 11.29 59.71 -4.80
C VAL A 174 12.26 60.59 -4.00
N SER A 175 11.96 60.92 -2.75
CA SER A 175 12.85 61.69 -1.86
C SER A 175 13.75 60.78 -1.03
N GLY A 176 13.68 59.46 -1.20
CA GLY A 176 14.46 58.46 -0.48
C GLY A 176 13.91 58.09 0.90
N ARG A 177 12.76 58.65 1.31
CA ARG A 177 12.15 58.35 2.62
C ARG A 177 11.49 56.98 2.57
N ILE A 178 11.63 56.22 3.66
CA ILE A 178 11.02 54.90 3.80
C ILE A 178 9.51 55.09 4.01
N VAL A 179 8.73 54.53 3.09
CA VAL A 179 7.27 54.46 3.14
C VAL A 179 6.85 53.19 3.84
N TYR A 180 7.51 52.08 3.53
CA TYR A 180 7.25 50.78 4.14
C TYR A 180 8.55 49.98 4.22
N THR A 181 8.75 49.24 5.31
CA THR A 181 9.81 48.25 5.42
C THR A 181 9.32 47.10 6.30
N GLY A 182 9.46 45.87 5.84
CA GLY A 182 8.98 44.69 6.58
C GLY A 182 8.61 43.53 5.67
N ALA A 183 7.92 42.54 6.24
CA ALA A 183 7.46 41.35 5.53
C ALA A 183 6.08 41.58 4.87
N ILE A 184 5.79 40.90 3.76
CA ILE A 184 4.44 40.80 3.20
C ILE A 184 3.97 39.35 3.40
N PRO A 185 2.89 39.09 4.15
CA PRO A 185 1.96 40.05 4.76
C PRO A 185 2.56 40.86 5.92
N SER A 186 2.00 42.05 6.14
CA SER A 186 2.55 43.08 7.05
C SER A 186 2.63 42.67 8.52
N ASN A 187 1.88 41.63 8.92
CA ASN A 187 1.91 41.03 10.26
C ASN A 187 3.09 40.04 10.45
N GLY A 188 3.89 39.78 9.42
CA GLY A 188 5.00 38.83 9.44
C GLY A 188 4.58 37.36 9.31
N GLY A 189 3.29 37.08 9.16
CA GLY A 189 2.74 35.73 8.93
C GLY A 189 2.88 35.26 7.48
N TYR A 190 1.97 34.39 7.05
CA TYR A 190 1.94 33.84 5.70
C TYR A 190 0.60 34.14 5.02
N ILE A 191 0.63 34.23 3.70
CA ILE A 191 -0.55 34.17 2.84
C ILE A 191 -0.72 32.74 2.35
N TYR A 192 -1.98 32.31 2.28
CA TYR A 192 -2.35 31.00 1.79
C TYR A 192 -3.20 31.13 0.53
N SER A 193 -2.91 30.28 -0.45
CA SER A 193 -3.75 30.03 -1.61
C SER A 193 -4.09 28.55 -1.64
N ILE A 194 -5.39 28.23 -1.63
CA ILE A 194 -5.89 26.85 -1.73
C ILE A 194 -6.46 26.66 -3.13
N VAL A 195 -5.97 25.66 -3.84
CA VAL A 195 -6.39 25.31 -5.20
C VAL A 195 -7.12 23.98 -5.15
N ASP A 196 -8.37 23.97 -5.61
CA ASP A 196 -9.16 22.75 -5.80
C ASP A 196 -8.73 22.07 -7.11
N VAL A 197 -8.43 20.76 -7.04
CA VAL A 197 -8.06 19.95 -8.20
C VAL A 197 -9.25 19.24 -8.84
N GLN A 198 -10.45 19.38 -8.29
CA GLN A 198 -11.67 18.86 -8.92
C GLN A 198 -11.91 19.49 -10.29
N ASN A 199 -12.41 18.67 -11.20
CA ASN A 199 -12.61 18.96 -12.63
C ASN A 199 -11.31 19.20 -13.42
N LEU A 200 -10.14 19.09 -12.80
CA LEU A 200 -8.87 18.97 -13.53
C LEU A 200 -8.67 17.54 -14.01
N GLU A 201 -7.87 17.36 -15.04
CA GLU A 201 -7.47 16.03 -15.53
C GLU A 201 -6.59 15.33 -14.49
N ASP A 202 -6.83 14.03 -14.29
CA ASP A 202 -5.92 13.15 -13.59
C ASP A 202 -4.89 12.62 -14.60
N PRO A 203 -3.65 13.14 -14.56
CA PRO A 203 -2.69 12.98 -15.66
C PRO A 203 -2.14 11.56 -15.74
N ILE A 204 -2.29 10.74 -14.68
CA ILE A 204 -1.80 9.36 -14.67
C ILE A 204 -2.46 8.50 -15.76
N PHE A 205 -3.73 8.75 -16.05
CA PHE A 205 -4.48 8.02 -17.09
C PHE A 205 -3.89 8.28 -18.47
N SER A 206 -3.70 9.55 -18.81
CA SER A 206 -3.14 9.97 -20.10
C SER A 206 -1.68 9.50 -20.21
N ALA A 207 -0.87 9.70 -19.17
CA ALA A 207 0.54 9.31 -19.19
C ALA A 207 0.76 7.79 -19.30
N MET A 208 -0.08 6.99 -18.63
CA MET A 208 0.07 5.54 -18.66
C MET A 208 -0.50 4.91 -19.94
N THR A 209 -1.56 5.48 -20.50
CA THR A 209 -2.22 4.93 -21.70
C THR A 209 -1.71 5.52 -23.02
N GLY A 210 -0.75 6.46 -22.96
CA GLY A 210 -0.23 7.16 -24.14
C GLY A 210 -1.27 8.10 -24.76
N GLY A 211 -2.07 8.76 -23.93
CA GLY A 211 -3.11 9.73 -24.32
C GLY A 211 -4.40 9.10 -24.86
N ARG A 212 -4.56 7.78 -24.79
CA ARG A 212 -5.75 7.07 -25.32
C ARG A 212 -6.95 7.13 -24.40
N TYR A 213 -6.72 7.34 -23.11
CA TYR A 213 -7.74 7.43 -22.09
C TYR A 213 -7.37 8.54 -21.11
N TYR A 214 -8.34 9.38 -20.78
CA TYR A 214 -8.19 10.51 -19.86
C TYR A 214 -9.43 10.60 -18.98
N ARG A 215 -9.26 11.16 -17.79
CA ARG A 215 -10.32 11.30 -16.78
C ARG A 215 -10.13 12.59 -16.00
N SER A 216 -11.24 13.20 -15.59
CA SER A 216 -11.21 14.35 -14.69
C SER A 216 -11.50 13.92 -13.25
N ILE A 217 -10.80 14.52 -12.29
CA ILE A 217 -10.99 14.28 -10.86
C ILE A 217 -12.36 14.81 -10.46
N ARG A 218 -13.24 13.93 -9.97
CA ARG A 218 -14.58 14.29 -9.49
C ARG A 218 -14.83 13.60 -8.17
N ALA A 219 -15.03 14.34 -7.09
CA ALA A 219 -15.28 13.73 -5.80
C ALA A 219 -16.63 12.96 -5.80
N CYS A 220 -16.64 11.79 -5.16
CA CYS A 220 -17.87 11.10 -4.77
C CYS A 220 -18.57 11.94 -3.68
N PRO A 221 -19.92 11.99 -3.59
CA PRO A 221 -20.60 12.61 -2.46
C PRO A 221 -20.12 12.09 -1.09
N TYR A 222 -19.68 10.83 -1.06
CA TYR A 222 -19.01 10.18 0.07
C TYR A 222 -17.49 10.32 -0.04
N SER A 223 -16.99 11.56 -0.12
CA SER A 223 -15.60 11.83 -0.53
C SER A 223 -14.55 11.31 0.45
N PHE A 224 -14.88 11.13 1.73
CA PHE A 224 -13.94 10.73 2.78
C PHE A 224 -14.54 9.62 3.67
N PRO A 225 -14.69 8.39 3.16
CA PRO A 225 -15.46 7.33 3.83
C PRO A 225 -14.86 6.85 5.17
N GLU A 226 -13.57 7.08 5.41
CA GLU A 226 -12.90 6.76 6.67
C GLU A 226 -13.18 7.78 7.79
N LEU A 227 -13.70 8.96 7.44
CA LEU A 227 -13.95 10.08 8.37
C LEU A 227 -15.42 10.47 8.49
N LEU A 228 -16.11 10.47 7.35
CA LEU A 228 -17.48 10.94 7.21
C LEU A 228 -18.42 9.75 7.01
N ASP A 229 -19.30 9.83 6.02
CA ASP A 229 -20.23 8.78 5.67
C ASP A 229 -19.61 7.83 4.64
N LYS A 230 -19.94 6.55 4.78
CA LYS A 230 -19.58 5.50 3.82
C LYS A 230 -20.62 5.44 2.71
N PRO A 231 -20.24 5.04 1.48
CA PRO A 231 -21.17 4.92 0.36
C PRO A 231 -22.02 3.64 0.43
N ILE A 232 -22.38 3.19 1.64
CA ILE A 232 -23.25 2.04 1.89
C ILE A 232 -24.16 2.37 3.08
N LYS A 233 -25.38 1.83 3.08
CA LYS A 233 -26.25 1.83 4.25
C LYS A 233 -26.49 0.39 4.69
N VAL A 234 -26.68 0.17 5.99
CA VAL A 234 -26.82 -1.19 6.54
C VAL A 234 -27.90 -1.24 7.62
N LEU A 235 -28.70 -2.30 7.59
CA LEU A 235 -29.57 -2.71 8.69
C LEU A 235 -29.18 -4.11 9.15
N GLU A 236 -29.07 -4.29 10.47
CA GLU A 236 -28.80 -5.59 11.10
C GLU A 236 -30.10 -6.21 11.63
N GLY A 237 -30.24 -7.54 11.57
CA GLY A 237 -31.42 -8.21 12.09
C GLY A 237 -31.37 -9.73 12.11
N ASN A 238 -32.57 -10.29 12.31
CA ASN A 238 -33.01 -11.68 12.21
C ASN A 238 -32.90 -12.27 10.81
N GLY A 239 -32.04 -13.24 10.50
CA GLY A 239 -31.92 -13.82 9.16
C GLY A 239 -32.47 -15.23 8.99
N SER A 240 -33.16 -15.52 7.89
CA SER A 240 -33.44 -16.89 7.41
C SER A 240 -33.27 -16.95 5.89
N SER A 241 -32.44 -17.86 5.38
CA SER A 241 -32.18 -18.05 3.95
C SER A 241 -31.59 -19.44 3.70
N THR A 242 -31.59 -19.88 2.44
CA THR A 242 -30.85 -21.07 1.97
C THR A 242 -29.56 -20.72 1.23
N VAL A 243 -29.33 -19.43 0.96
CA VAL A 243 -28.11 -18.85 0.37
C VAL A 243 -27.49 -17.86 1.36
N ASP A 244 -26.16 -17.75 1.34
CA ASP A 244 -25.36 -16.85 2.17
C ASP A 244 -25.55 -15.38 1.76
N HIS A 245 -25.63 -15.14 0.46
CA HIS A 245 -25.86 -13.83 -0.14
C HIS A 245 -27.09 -13.86 -1.04
N PHE A 246 -27.90 -12.81 -0.98
CA PHE A 246 -28.98 -12.58 -1.93
C PHE A 246 -28.92 -11.12 -2.39
N VAL A 247 -28.96 -10.89 -3.70
CA VAL A 247 -28.77 -9.57 -4.28
C VAL A 247 -29.87 -9.28 -5.26
N GLU A 248 -30.55 -8.15 -5.11
CA GLU A 248 -31.57 -7.68 -6.04
C GLU A 248 -31.93 -6.21 -5.72
N GLU A 249 -32.67 -5.53 -6.59
CA GLU A 249 -33.17 -4.18 -6.29
C GLU A 249 -34.23 -4.19 -5.15
N PHE A 250 -34.23 -3.14 -4.34
CA PHE A 250 -35.24 -2.92 -3.30
C PHE A 250 -36.57 -2.42 -3.88
N SER A 251 -37.69 -2.87 -3.31
CA SER A 251 -39.04 -2.44 -3.65
C SER A 251 -39.94 -2.28 -2.43
N ARG A 252 -40.78 -1.24 -2.43
CA ARG A 252 -41.87 -1.01 -1.47
C ARG A 252 -43.14 -1.77 -1.84
N THR A 253 -43.15 -2.39 -3.02
CA THR A 253 -44.26 -3.22 -3.52
C THR A 253 -43.81 -4.66 -3.68
N VAL A 254 -44.73 -5.61 -3.52
CA VAL A 254 -44.41 -7.04 -3.68
C VAL A 254 -44.15 -7.32 -5.16
N ASP A 255 -42.94 -7.75 -5.49
CA ASP A 255 -42.47 -8.03 -6.84
C ASP A 255 -41.56 -9.28 -6.82
N PRO A 256 -41.85 -10.31 -7.65
CA PRO A 256 -41.13 -11.59 -7.63
C PRO A 256 -39.65 -11.49 -7.96
N ASP A 257 -39.22 -10.38 -8.56
CA ASP A 257 -37.84 -10.13 -8.98
C ASP A 257 -37.19 -9.01 -8.13
N ARG A 258 -37.71 -8.70 -6.92
CA ARG A 258 -37.19 -7.63 -6.04
C ARG A 258 -37.21 -7.99 -4.56
N ILE A 259 -36.35 -7.33 -3.78
CA ILE A 259 -36.37 -7.40 -2.31
C ILE A 259 -37.45 -6.45 -1.78
N TYR A 260 -38.51 -6.98 -1.18
CA TYR A 260 -39.47 -6.14 -0.47
C TYR A 260 -38.89 -5.59 0.82
N PHE A 261 -39.05 -4.29 1.10
CA PHE A 261 -38.69 -3.70 2.39
C PHE A 261 -39.85 -2.91 3.02
N GLY A 262 -40.05 -3.08 4.33
CA GLY A 262 -41.15 -2.41 5.04
C GLY A 262 -41.24 -2.76 6.52
N ASP A 263 -42.27 -2.28 7.19
CA ASP A 263 -42.43 -2.56 8.63
C ASP A 263 -43.04 -3.93 8.92
N TYR A 264 -43.89 -4.41 8.01
CA TYR A 264 -44.68 -5.63 8.18
C TYR A 264 -44.59 -6.51 6.94
N TYR A 265 -44.75 -7.81 7.14
CA TYR A 265 -44.77 -8.80 6.06
C TYR A 265 -46.01 -8.58 5.17
N PRO A 266 -45.84 -8.36 3.85
CA PRO A 266 -46.93 -7.99 2.95
C PRO A 266 -47.70 -9.20 2.37
N GLY A 267 -47.25 -10.42 2.63
CA GLY A 267 -47.68 -11.64 1.96
C GLY A 267 -46.59 -12.18 1.03
N THR A 268 -46.86 -13.33 0.40
CA THR A 268 -45.94 -14.02 -0.51
C THR A 268 -45.83 -13.30 -1.86
N GLY A 269 -44.71 -13.49 -2.57
CA GLY A 269 -44.53 -13.04 -3.95
C GLY A 269 -43.40 -12.04 -4.17
N ALA A 270 -42.63 -11.70 -3.14
CA ALA A 270 -41.35 -11.00 -3.32
C ALA A 270 -40.18 -12.00 -3.39
N ALA A 271 -39.07 -11.60 -4.02
CA ALA A 271 -37.88 -12.44 -4.13
C ALA A 271 -37.21 -12.67 -2.76
N ALA A 272 -37.23 -11.64 -1.91
CA ALA A 272 -36.74 -11.64 -0.54
C ALA A 272 -37.38 -10.49 0.27
N TYR A 273 -37.15 -10.46 1.59
CA TYR A 273 -37.81 -9.49 2.49
C TYR A 273 -36.84 -8.84 3.49
N VAL A 274 -37.00 -7.55 3.76
CA VAL A 274 -36.34 -6.82 4.85
C VAL A 274 -37.39 -6.09 5.71
N LEU A 275 -37.57 -6.52 6.96
CA LEU A 275 -38.71 -6.14 7.80
C LEU A 275 -38.34 -5.57 9.18
N LEU A 276 -39.06 -4.55 9.63
CA LEU A 276 -38.95 -4.06 11.02
C LEU A 276 -39.42 -5.09 12.05
N ASN A 277 -40.45 -5.86 11.71
CA ASN A 277 -41.11 -6.81 12.60
C ASN A 277 -40.91 -8.24 12.14
N ASN A 278 -40.79 -9.16 13.10
CA ASN A 278 -40.87 -10.59 12.86
C ASN A 278 -42.20 -10.96 12.17
N PRO A 279 -42.20 -11.72 11.06
CA PRO A 279 -43.44 -12.19 10.45
C PRO A 279 -44.20 -13.14 11.39
N GLU A 280 -45.53 -13.07 11.37
CA GLU A 280 -46.41 -13.97 12.16
C GLU A 280 -46.52 -15.38 11.57
N GLN A 281 -45.97 -15.59 10.37
CA GLN A 281 -46.04 -16.81 9.58
C GLN A 281 -44.65 -17.16 9.04
N ASN A 282 -44.43 -18.44 8.74
CA ASN A 282 -43.16 -18.93 8.21
C ASN A 282 -42.95 -18.42 6.77
N VAL A 283 -41.84 -17.75 6.54
CA VAL A 283 -41.39 -17.25 5.23
C VAL A 283 -40.27 -18.17 4.72
N THR A 284 -40.38 -18.62 3.47
CA THR A 284 -39.42 -19.58 2.86
C THR A 284 -38.33 -18.90 2.05
N GLU A 285 -38.62 -17.71 1.57
CA GLU A 285 -37.74 -16.82 0.83
C GLU A 285 -36.70 -16.19 1.78
N PRO A 286 -35.55 -15.72 1.27
CA PRO A 286 -34.57 -15.01 2.07
C PRO A 286 -35.20 -13.81 2.81
N ILE A 287 -35.00 -13.73 4.11
CA ILE A 287 -35.64 -12.71 4.95
C ILE A 287 -34.73 -12.20 6.05
N VAL A 288 -34.61 -10.87 6.15
CA VAL A 288 -34.04 -10.13 7.27
C VAL A 288 -35.19 -9.46 8.02
N PHE A 289 -35.36 -9.70 9.32
CA PHE A 289 -36.44 -9.11 10.12
C PHE A 289 -35.94 -8.60 11.48
N ASN A 290 -36.76 -7.88 12.25
CA ASN A 290 -36.31 -7.21 13.49
C ASN A 290 -35.14 -6.24 13.24
N THR A 291 -35.23 -5.44 12.19
CA THR A 291 -34.13 -4.57 11.77
C THR A 291 -33.74 -3.52 12.80
N THR A 292 -32.42 -3.30 12.88
CA THR A 292 -31.78 -2.30 13.73
C THR A 292 -30.68 -1.57 12.96
N LEU A 293 -30.47 -0.31 13.30
CA LEU A 293 -29.34 0.50 12.87
C LEU A 293 -28.54 0.88 14.13
N ASN A 294 -27.29 0.44 14.24
CA ASN A 294 -26.45 0.66 15.42
C ASN A 294 -27.13 0.19 16.73
N GLY A 295 -27.78 -0.98 16.69
CA GLY A 295 -28.51 -1.56 17.82
C GLY A 295 -29.84 -0.88 18.17
N ARG A 296 -30.22 0.21 17.48
CA ARG A 296 -31.53 0.85 17.63
C ARG A 296 -32.49 0.29 16.61
N ARG A 297 -33.69 -0.10 17.05
CA ARG A 297 -34.76 -0.57 16.17
C ARG A 297 -35.17 0.53 15.18
N THR A 298 -35.06 0.23 13.89
CA THR A 298 -35.18 1.21 12.80
C THR A 298 -35.93 0.60 11.62
N SER A 299 -36.90 1.35 11.09
CA SER A 299 -37.68 0.93 9.92
C SER A 299 -36.81 0.89 8.66
N PRO A 300 -36.89 -0.17 7.83
CA PRO A 300 -36.27 -0.18 6.51
C PRO A 300 -36.69 1.00 5.62
N LEU A 301 -37.90 1.53 5.82
CA LEU A 301 -38.44 2.67 5.04
C LEU A 301 -37.71 3.99 5.31
N GLU A 302 -36.97 4.09 6.41
CA GLU A 302 -36.18 5.26 6.79
C GLU A 302 -34.74 5.20 6.25
N VAL A 303 -34.30 4.03 5.78
CA VAL A 303 -32.89 3.77 5.41
C VAL A 303 -32.75 3.48 3.91
N PHE A 304 -33.57 2.59 3.37
CA PHE A 304 -33.47 2.13 1.97
C PHE A 304 -34.43 2.91 1.05
N ASN A 305 -34.04 3.04 -0.22
CA ASN A 305 -34.89 3.64 -1.24
C ASN A 305 -35.40 2.60 -2.25
N GLU A 306 -36.48 2.96 -2.93
CA GLU A 306 -37.03 2.19 -4.05
C GLU A 306 -36.03 2.13 -5.21
N GLY A 307 -35.75 0.93 -5.72
CA GLY A 307 -34.86 0.71 -6.87
C GLY A 307 -33.38 0.68 -6.54
N ASP A 308 -32.98 0.93 -5.29
CA ASP A 308 -31.57 0.83 -4.88
C ASP A 308 -31.13 -0.64 -4.85
N MET A 309 -29.88 -0.91 -5.27
CA MET A 309 -29.29 -2.26 -5.23
C MET A 309 -29.11 -2.76 -3.78
N GLY A 310 -29.79 -3.85 -3.45
CA GLY A 310 -29.77 -4.48 -2.14
C GLY A 310 -28.90 -5.73 -2.08
N VAL A 311 -28.14 -5.90 -0.99
CA VAL A 311 -27.38 -7.11 -0.69
C VAL A 311 -27.76 -7.63 0.69
N LEU A 312 -28.38 -8.80 0.76
CA LEU A 312 -28.72 -9.49 2.00
C LEU A 312 -27.64 -10.53 2.32
N VAL A 313 -27.16 -10.52 3.56
CA VAL A 313 -26.07 -11.37 4.05
C VAL A 313 -26.57 -12.17 5.25
N PHE A 314 -26.46 -13.50 5.20
CA PHE A 314 -27.05 -14.41 6.19
C PHE A 314 -26.00 -15.24 6.93
N GLY A 315 -25.90 -15.06 8.25
CA GLY A 315 -24.87 -15.72 9.06
C GLY A 315 -25.08 -17.21 9.37
N ASN A 316 -26.24 -17.81 9.05
CA ASN A 316 -26.50 -19.25 9.30
C ASN A 316 -26.34 -20.14 8.07
N VAL A 317 -26.15 -19.56 6.89
CA VAL A 317 -25.86 -20.34 5.68
C VAL A 317 -24.36 -20.31 5.53
N SER A 318 -23.72 -21.45 5.74
CA SER A 318 -22.28 -21.64 5.49
C SER A 318 -22.02 -21.73 3.98
N GLY A 319 -22.39 -20.66 3.28
CA GLY A 319 -21.75 -20.21 2.05
C GLY A 319 -20.76 -19.10 2.41
N ALA A 320 -19.80 -18.83 1.54
CA ALA A 320 -18.62 -18.03 1.85
C ALA A 320 -18.96 -16.60 2.34
N GLY A 321 -18.57 -16.27 3.57
CA GLY A 321 -18.47 -14.88 4.04
C GLY A 321 -19.67 -14.34 4.83
N GLY A 322 -19.84 -14.77 6.08
CA GLY A 322 -20.81 -14.15 6.99
C GLY A 322 -20.83 -14.82 8.36
N THR A 323 -20.14 -14.23 9.33
CA THR A 323 -19.97 -14.80 10.68
C THR A 323 -21.19 -14.55 11.57
N GLY A 324 -22.17 -15.46 11.53
CA GLY A 324 -23.04 -15.75 12.66
C GLY A 324 -22.44 -16.93 13.44
N THR A 325 -22.18 -16.77 14.74
CA THR A 325 -21.36 -17.69 15.56
C THR A 325 -21.86 -19.15 15.56
N ALA A 326 -21.34 -19.97 14.65
CA ALA A 326 -20.62 -21.22 14.91
C ALA A 326 -19.81 -21.60 13.64
N THR A 327 -18.48 -21.60 13.78
CA THR A 327 -17.44 -22.00 12.79
C THR A 327 -17.39 -21.19 11.48
N SER A 328 -16.61 -20.09 11.47
CA SER A 328 -16.32 -19.29 10.26
C SER A 328 -15.56 -20.12 9.24
N TRP A 329 -16.17 -20.44 8.10
CA TRP A 329 -15.51 -21.20 7.06
C TRP A 329 -14.86 -20.25 6.04
N CYS A 330 -13.55 -20.04 6.13
CA CYS A 330 -12.79 -19.04 5.38
C CYS A 330 -12.36 -19.48 3.97
N SER A 331 -12.60 -20.74 3.57
CA SER A 331 -12.11 -21.30 2.30
C SER A 331 -13.20 -21.97 1.46
N LEU A 332 -13.00 -22.03 0.15
CA LEU A 332 -13.82 -22.86 -0.74
C LEU A 332 -13.66 -24.36 -0.47
N LEU A 333 -12.54 -24.77 0.12
CA LEU A 333 -12.17 -26.17 0.39
C LEU A 333 -13.07 -26.83 1.44
N ASN A 334 -13.33 -28.12 1.27
CA ASN A 334 -14.35 -28.84 2.04
C ASN A 334 -13.94 -29.33 3.43
N TYR A 335 -12.65 -29.27 3.79
CA TYR A 335 -12.19 -29.71 5.11
C TYR A 335 -11.30 -28.65 5.76
N ARG A 336 -11.34 -28.58 7.09
CA ARG A 336 -10.50 -27.69 7.91
C ARG A 336 -9.89 -28.48 9.07
N LEU A 337 -8.61 -28.27 9.28
CA LEU A 337 -7.87 -28.68 10.47
C LEU A 337 -7.41 -27.43 11.22
N ASN A 338 -7.90 -27.24 12.44
CA ASN A 338 -7.42 -26.17 13.32
C ASN A 338 -6.11 -26.61 13.98
N LEU A 339 -5.05 -25.84 13.80
CA LEU A 339 -3.73 -26.12 14.33
C LEU A 339 -3.31 -25.00 15.29
N THR A 340 -2.91 -25.38 16.51
CA THR A 340 -2.24 -24.45 17.42
C THR A 340 -0.75 -24.72 17.38
N ILE A 341 0.01 -23.71 16.94
CA ILE A 341 1.46 -23.69 16.81
C ILE A 341 2.03 -22.99 18.03
N GLN A 342 2.87 -23.66 18.81
CA GLN A 342 3.56 -23.04 19.94
C GLN A 342 5.02 -22.76 19.61
N ASN A 343 5.49 -21.57 19.99
CA ASN A 343 6.89 -21.21 19.92
C ASN A 343 7.62 -21.64 21.21
N ASN A 344 8.41 -22.70 21.09
CA ASN A 344 9.25 -23.25 22.16
C ASN A 344 10.75 -22.92 21.98
N VAL A 345 11.07 -22.00 21.06
CA VAL A 345 12.46 -21.63 20.72
C VAL A 345 13.11 -20.78 21.82
N GLY A 346 12.30 -20.09 22.64
CA GLY A 346 12.75 -19.24 23.74
C GLY A 346 13.01 -17.78 23.36
N VAL A 347 12.76 -17.40 22.11
CA VAL A 347 12.87 -16.03 21.58
C VAL A 347 11.64 -15.65 20.77
N ASN A 348 11.38 -14.35 20.57
CA ASN A 348 10.27 -13.90 19.74
C ASN A 348 10.55 -14.25 18.26
N LEU A 349 9.62 -14.94 17.62
CA LEU A 349 9.60 -15.10 16.16
C LEU A 349 8.84 -13.91 15.59
N VAL A 350 9.53 -12.99 14.93
CA VAL A 350 8.92 -11.81 14.30
C VAL A 350 9.07 -11.94 12.81
N ASP A 351 7.94 -11.95 12.11
CA ASP A 351 7.88 -12.02 10.65
C ASP A 351 8.75 -13.17 10.12
N TYR A 352 8.55 -14.36 10.68
CA TYR A 352 9.47 -15.48 10.62
C TYR A 352 8.91 -16.60 9.73
N GLN A 353 9.80 -17.27 8.99
CA GLN A 353 9.45 -18.44 8.18
C GLN A 353 9.32 -19.68 9.06
N ILE A 354 8.07 -20.07 9.33
CA ILE A 354 7.72 -21.19 10.21
C ILE A 354 7.38 -22.43 9.37
N PRO A 355 8.11 -23.54 9.55
CA PRO A 355 7.83 -24.81 8.89
C PRO A 355 6.74 -25.60 9.62
N LEU A 356 5.81 -26.14 8.84
CA LEU A 356 4.72 -27.01 9.24
C LEU A 356 4.95 -28.40 8.66
N LEU A 357 5.47 -29.31 9.49
CA LEU A 357 5.69 -30.70 9.12
C LEU A 357 4.47 -31.55 9.49
N LEU A 358 3.72 -31.97 8.47
CA LEU A 358 2.63 -32.94 8.60
C LEU A 358 3.24 -34.34 8.59
N SER A 359 3.44 -34.93 9.77
CA SER A 359 4.05 -36.25 9.93
C SER A 359 3.76 -36.83 11.32
N THR A 360 3.83 -38.15 11.46
CA THR A 360 3.76 -38.83 12.76
C THR A 360 4.88 -38.41 13.71
N SER A 361 6.02 -37.94 13.19
CA SER A 361 7.11 -37.36 14.00
C SER A 361 6.70 -36.07 14.72
N LYS A 362 5.66 -35.39 14.25
CA LYS A 362 5.05 -34.20 14.87
C LYS A 362 3.73 -34.48 15.57
N GLY A 363 3.49 -35.76 15.85
CA GLY A 363 2.37 -36.24 16.66
C GLY A 363 1.03 -36.27 15.93
N PHE A 364 1.02 -36.07 14.62
CA PHE A 364 -0.15 -36.41 13.79
C PHE A 364 -0.39 -37.93 13.84
N THR A 365 -1.65 -38.35 13.94
CA THR A 365 -1.99 -39.77 13.87
C THR A 365 -2.01 -40.23 12.41
N SER A 366 -1.65 -41.49 12.14
CA SER A 366 -1.73 -42.06 10.78
C SER A 366 -3.14 -41.95 10.20
N GLN A 367 -4.18 -42.03 11.03
CA GLN A 367 -5.57 -41.86 10.60
C GLN A 367 -5.86 -40.43 10.11
N LEU A 368 -5.33 -39.40 10.80
CA LEU A 368 -5.50 -38.01 10.39
C LEU A 368 -4.73 -37.71 9.10
N LEU A 369 -3.48 -38.18 9.00
CA LEU A 369 -2.66 -38.01 7.79
C LEU A 369 -3.34 -38.67 6.59
N ASN A 370 -3.73 -39.95 6.71
CA ASN A 370 -4.46 -40.65 5.66
C ASN A 370 -5.72 -39.88 5.21
N PHE A 371 -6.46 -39.30 6.15
CA PHE A 371 -7.63 -38.47 5.83
C PHE A 371 -7.24 -37.21 5.04
N ILE A 372 -6.23 -36.46 5.47
CA ILE A 372 -5.76 -35.25 4.79
C ILE A 372 -5.31 -35.58 3.36
N PHE A 373 -4.39 -36.53 3.21
CA PHE A 373 -3.81 -36.87 1.90
C PHE A 373 -4.84 -37.49 0.94
N THR A 374 -5.77 -38.33 1.42
CA THR A 374 -6.81 -38.93 0.56
C THR A 374 -7.87 -37.92 0.10
N ASN A 375 -8.13 -36.87 0.90
CA ASN A 375 -9.14 -35.85 0.59
C ASN A 375 -8.55 -34.56 0.00
N THR A 376 -7.25 -34.52 -0.29
CA THR A 376 -6.61 -33.35 -0.89
C THR A 376 -6.26 -33.64 -2.35
N LEU A 377 -6.85 -32.88 -3.27
CA LEU A 377 -6.48 -32.91 -4.67
C LEU A 377 -5.02 -32.47 -4.81
N ASN A 378 -4.23 -33.25 -5.53
CA ASN A 378 -2.80 -33.03 -5.71
C ASN A 378 -2.33 -33.46 -7.09
N THR A 379 -1.12 -33.06 -7.48
CA THR A 379 -0.53 -33.35 -8.80
C THR A 379 0.60 -34.37 -8.74
N TYR A 380 0.57 -35.31 -7.78
CA TYR A 380 1.70 -36.21 -7.54
C TYR A 380 2.06 -37.03 -8.78
N GLY A 381 3.29 -36.81 -9.28
CA GLY A 381 3.85 -37.47 -10.46
C GLY A 381 5.04 -38.38 -10.16
N GLY A 382 5.29 -38.70 -8.88
CA GLY A 382 6.43 -39.50 -8.42
C GLY A 382 7.54 -38.73 -7.71
N ASP A 383 7.56 -37.39 -7.81
CA ASP A 383 8.45 -36.52 -7.02
C ASP A 383 7.63 -35.63 -6.05
N PRO A 384 7.68 -35.87 -4.73
CA PRO A 384 6.99 -35.06 -3.73
C PRO A 384 7.30 -33.56 -3.79
N TYR A 385 8.52 -33.21 -4.18
CA TYR A 385 8.97 -31.81 -4.24
C TYR A 385 8.37 -31.06 -5.43
N ASN A 386 7.90 -31.76 -6.45
CA ASN A 386 7.18 -31.20 -7.60
C ASN A 386 5.66 -31.36 -7.50
N THR A 387 5.16 -31.73 -6.31
CA THR A 387 3.73 -31.96 -6.09
C THR A 387 3.05 -30.71 -5.55
N ASN A 388 1.97 -30.30 -6.23
CA ASN A 388 1.05 -29.26 -5.79
C ASN A 388 -0.08 -29.89 -4.97
N ALA A 389 -0.64 -29.13 -4.04
CA ALA A 389 -1.78 -29.57 -3.23
C ALA A 389 -2.86 -28.48 -3.15
N SER A 390 -4.12 -28.91 -3.09
CA SER A 390 -5.29 -28.04 -2.95
C SER A 390 -5.51 -27.69 -1.47
N ILE A 391 -4.73 -26.72 -0.99
CA ILE A 391 -4.74 -26.26 0.40
C ILE A 391 -4.82 -24.72 0.50
N ALA A 392 -5.31 -24.21 1.62
CA ALA A 392 -5.24 -22.80 2.00
C ALA A 392 -5.05 -22.67 3.51
N ILE A 393 -4.39 -21.60 3.98
CA ILE A 393 -4.12 -21.39 5.41
C ILE A 393 -4.63 -20.01 5.81
N TYR A 394 -5.41 -19.94 6.88
CA TYR A 394 -5.92 -18.69 7.44
C TYR A 394 -5.60 -18.59 8.93
N ASP A 395 -5.59 -17.37 9.46
CA ASP A 395 -5.72 -17.16 10.90
C ASP A 395 -7.20 -17.32 11.33
N THR A 396 -7.45 -17.24 12.64
CA THR A 396 -8.81 -17.39 13.21
C THR A 396 -9.78 -16.25 12.83
N ASN A 397 -9.32 -15.21 12.13
CA ASN A 397 -10.13 -14.08 11.66
C ASN A 397 -10.32 -14.10 10.15
N CYS A 398 -10.04 -15.23 9.47
CA CYS A 398 -10.05 -15.38 8.02
C CYS A 398 -9.08 -14.45 7.28
N ASN A 399 -7.96 -14.05 7.90
CA ASN A 399 -6.86 -13.44 7.16
C ASN A 399 -6.00 -14.56 6.54
N PRO A 400 -5.73 -14.51 5.22
CA PRO A 400 -4.89 -15.51 4.58
C PRO A 400 -3.45 -15.43 5.12
N ILE A 401 -2.88 -16.59 5.44
CA ILE A 401 -1.47 -16.72 5.82
C ILE A 401 -0.72 -17.22 4.57
N PRO A 402 0.28 -16.47 4.08
CA PRO A 402 1.09 -16.90 2.94
C PRO A 402 1.78 -18.23 3.25
N PHE A 403 1.83 -19.11 2.26
CA PHE A 403 2.45 -20.42 2.40
C PHE A 403 3.22 -20.83 1.15
N TRP A 404 4.14 -21.78 1.32
CA TRP A 404 4.82 -22.48 0.24
C TRP A 404 5.00 -23.96 0.59
N ILE A 405 4.68 -24.87 -0.34
CA ILE A 405 4.80 -26.32 -0.16
C ILE A 405 6.17 -26.76 -0.66
N GLU A 406 7.07 -27.10 0.27
CA GLU A 406 8.38 -27.65 -0.08
C GLU A 406 8.22 -29.06 -0.68
N TYR A 407 7.52 -29.94 0.04
CA TYR A 407 7.13 -31.24 -0.50
C TYR A 407 5.76 -31.67 0.00
N TRP A 408 5.08 -32.45 -0.83
CA TRP A 408 3.83 -33.11 -0.52
C TRP A 408 3.87 -34.54 -1.06
N ASP A 409 4.02 -35.52 -0.17
CA ASP A 409 4.10 -36.94 -0.51
C ASP A 409 2.84 -37.68 -0.06
N PRO A 410 1.90 -37.98 -0.97
CA PRO A 410 0.72 -38.76 -0.64
C PRO A 410 1.01 -40.26 -0.44
N VAL A 411 2.21 -40.76 -0.80
CA VAL A 411 2.60 -42.17 -0.63
C VAL A 411 3.11 -42.42 0.78
N SER A 412 4.00 -41.57 1.28
CA SER A 412 4.47 -41.64 2.67
C SER A 412 3.56 -40.89 3.66
N GLU A 413 2.53 -40.20 3.16
CA GLU A 413 1.62 -39.35 3.93
C GLU A 413 2.36 -38.28 4.75
N THR A 414 3.33 -37.61 4.12
CA THR A 414 4.14 -36.55 4.73
C THR A 414 4.23 -35.31 3.87
N ALA A 415 4.14 -34.13 4.49
CA ALA A 415 4.31 -32.85 3.81
C ALA A 415 5.06 -31.84 4.67
N LEU A 416 5.82 -30.95 4.02
CA LEU A 416 6.45 -29.80 4.65
C LEU A 416 5.97 -28.52 3.98
N ILE A 417 5.30 -27.68 4.75
CA ILE A 417 4.70 -26.42 4.30
C ILE A 417 5.34 -25.29 5.10
N TRP A 418 5.83 -24.25 4.45
CA TRP A 418 6.35 -23.06 5.10
C TRP A 418 5.29 -21.97 5.14
N ILE A 419 5.18 -21.26 6.26
CA ILE A 419 4.34 -20.08 6.41
C ILE A 419 5.15 -18.90 6.93
N ARG A 420 4.66 -17.66 6.78
CA ARG A 420 5.26 -16.46 7.38
C ARG A 420 4.34 -15.89 8.46
N ALA A 421 4.80 -15.86 9.71
CA ALA A 421 4.01 -15.35 10.83
C ALA A 421 4.88 -14.87 12.00
N SER A 422 4.25 -14.22 12.99
CA SER A 422 4.90 -13.79 14.23
C SER A 422 4.34 -14.51 15.45
N ILE A 423 5.20 -15.04 16.32
CA ILE A 423 4.83 -15.74 17.56
C ILE A 423 5.79 -15.30 18.69
N PRO A 424 5.31 -14.64 19.76
CA PRO A 424 6.13 -14.32 20.92
C PRO A 424 6.80 -15.55 21.56
N ALA A 425 7.89 -15.38 22.29
CA ALA A 425 8.56 -16.45 23.02
C ALA A 425 7.57 -17.14 23.99
N GLY A 426 7.40 -18.46 23.88
CA GLY A 426 6.41 -19.22 24.65
C GLY A 426 4.95 -18.98 24.24
N GLY A 427 4.72 -18.14 23.24
CA GLY A 427 3.40 -17.82 22.70
C GLY A 427 2.86 -18.90 21.77
N GLN A 428 1.59 -18.72 21.38
CA GLN A 428 0.87 -19.63 20.48
C GLN A 428 0.24 -18.85 19.32
N LEU A 429 0.21 -19.48 18.15
CA LEU A 429 -0.50 -19.03 16.96
C LEU A 429 -1.53 -20.10 16.59
N LYS A 430 -2.78 -19.67 16.41
CA LYS A 430 -3.84 -20.53 15.90
C LYS A 430 -3.98 -20.29 14.40
N ILE A 431 -3.90 -21.36 13.62
CA ILE A 431 -4.11 -21.34 12.19
C ILE A 431 -5.18 -22.36 11.81
N GLU A 432 -5.77 -22.15 10.66
CA GLU A 432 -6.79 -22.98 10.06
C GLU A 432 -6.27 -23.49 8.71
N LEU A 433 -5.88 -24.77 8.66
CA LEU A 433 -5.44 -25.43 7.43
C LEU A 433 -6.65 -26.02 6.73
N TYR A 434 -7.02 -25.42 5.60
CA TYR A 434 -8.06 -25.92 4.72
C TYR A 434 -7.47 -26.82 3.63
N PHE A 435 -8.18 -27.88 3.29
CA PHE A 435 -7.78 -28.85 2.27
C PHE A 435 -9.01 -29.51 1.63
N GLY A 436 -8.89 -29.98 0.40
CA GLY A 436 -10.04 -30.51 -0.33
C GLY A 436 -9.76 -30.78 -1.80
N ASN A 437 -10.82 -30.86 -2.61
CA ASN A 437 -10.73 -31.03 -4.06
C ASN A 437 -11.42 -29.92 -4.87
N GLU A 438 -11.87 -28.87 -4.19
CA GLU A 438 -12.74 -27.83 -4.74
C GLU A 438 -11.95 -26.72 -5.44
N THR A 439 -10.64 -26.61 -5.18
CA THR A 439 -9.76 -25.65 -5.85
C THR A 439 -8.61 -26.35 -6.57
N SER A 440 -8.01 -25.68 -7.55
CA SER A 440 -6.87 -26.21 -8.27
C SER A 440 -5.63 -26.32 -7.36
N PRO A 441 -4.87 -27.42 -7.40
CA PRO A 441 -3.66 -27.57 -6.59
C PRO A 441 -2.61 -26.50 -6.91
N THR A 442 -1.96 -25.96 -5.88
CA THR A 442 -0.89 -24.95 -6.01
C THR A 442 0.35 -25.33 -5.19
N LYS A 443 1.49 -24.69 -5.46
CA LYS A 443 2.66 -24.68 -4.56
C LYS A 443 2.57 -23.61 -3.47
N GLY A 444 1.66 -22.65 -3.61
CA GLY A 444 1.70 -21.41 -2.84
C GLY A 444 2.68 -20.41 -3.45
N ASP A 445 3.08 -19.40 -2.67
CA ASP A 445 3.96 -18.31 -3.12
C ASP A 445 5.16 -18.17 -2.17
N GLY A 446 6.31 -18.72 -2.57
CA GLY A 446 7.53 -18.64 -1.78
C GLY A 446 8.09 -17.22 -1.65
N ASP A 447 7.84 -16.31 -2.60
CA ASP A 447 8.26 -14.91 -2.52
C ASP A 447 7.54 -14.17 -1.38
N SER A 448 6.31 -14.58 -1.07
CA SER A 448 5.54 -14.04 0.06
C SER A 448 5.97 -14.61 1.42
N VAL A 449 6.70 -15.74 1.43
CA VAL A 449 7.10 -16.45 2.65
C VAL A 449 8.53 -16.10 3.05
N PHE A 450 9.50 -16.23 2.16
CA PHE A 450 10.93 -16.15 2.48
C PHE A 450 11.51 -14.73 2.31
N GLU A 451 12.72 -14.49 2.86
CA GLU A 451 13.45 -13.23 2.64
C GLU A 451 14.00 -13.13 1.21
N PHE A 452 14.26 -14.27 0.61
CA PHE A 452 14.57 -14.45 -0.81
C PHE A 452 14.11 -15.84 -1.22
N PHE A 453 13.55 -15.99 -2.42
CA PHE A 453 13.06 -17.26 -2.93
C PHE A 453 13.25 -17.35 -4.44
N ASP A 454 13.56 -18.52 -4.96
CA ASP A 454 13.43 -18.85 -6.37
C ASP A 454 13.21 -20.36 -6.53
N ASP A 455 12.14 -20.74 -7.24
CA ASP A 455 11.83 -22.12 -7.64
C ASP A 455 12.02 -22.31 -9.14
N PHE A 456 12.68 -21.36 -9.81
CA PHE A 456 12.94 -21.35 -11.25
C PHE A 456 11.70 -21.67 -12.11
N SER A 457 10.50 -21.34 -11.63
CA SER A 457 9.27 -21.39 -12.42
C SER A 457 9.15 -20.20 -13.40
N LYS A 458 9.82 -19.10 -13.09
CA LYS A 458 9.94 -17.87 -13.89
C LYS A 458 11.37 -17.69 -14.38
N SER A 459 11.60 -16.87 -15.42
CA SER A 459 12.95 -16.63 -15.97
C SER A 459 14.00 -16.32 -14.89
N TRP A 460 15.08 -17.10 -14.82
CA TRP A 460 16.16 -16.92 -13.84
C TRP A 460 16.79 -15.51 -13.90
N THR A 461 16.76 -14.87 -15.08
CA THR A 461 17.27 -13.50 -15.29
C THR A 461 16.52 -12.43 -14.51
N ASN A 462 15.37 -12.75 -13.89
CA ASN A 462 14.61 -11.82 -13.06
C ASN A 462 15.27 -11.58 -11.70
N LYS A 463 15.99 -12.57 -11.18
CA LYS A 463 16.57 -12.56 -9.84
C LYS A 463 18.09 -12.75 -9.85
N TRP A 464 18.66 -13.24 -10.95
CA TRP A 464 20.07 -13.60 -11.05
C TRP A 464 20.77 -12.92 -12.22
N VAL A 465 22.06 -12.63 -12.03
CA VAL A 465 22.99 -12.14 -13.05
C VAL A 465 24.14 -13.13 -13.22
N ALA A 466 24.54 -13.36 -14.48
CA ALA A 466 25.67 -14.21 -14.80
C ALA A 466 26.99 -13.55 -14.36
N VAL A 467 27.77 -14.28 -13.55
CA VAL A 467 29.11 -13.87 -13.13
C VAL A 467 30.15 -14.38 -14.12
N SER A 468 29.98 -15.61 -14.60
CA SER A 468 30.86 -16.23 -15.59
C SER A 468 30.32 -16.06 -17.01
N ARG A 469 30.94 -15.18 -17.82
CA ARG A 469 30.42 -14.76 -19.13
C ARG A 469 30.40 -15.85 -20.22
N ASN A 470 30.99 -17.03 -19.97
CA ASN A 470 31.17 -18.09 -20.98
C ASN A 470 30.50 -19.42 -20.59
N GLN A 471 29.63 -19.44 -19.60
CA GLN A 471 28.91 -20.66 -19.19
C GLN A 471 27.49 -20.69 -19.78
N PRO A 472 27.08 -21.78 -20.46
CA PRO A 472 25.69 -21.93 -20.87
C PRO A 472 24.80 -22.32 -19.67
N TYR A 473 23.63 -21.71 -19.61
CA TYR A 473 22.59 -21.96 -18.62
C TYR A 473 21.33 -22.46 -19.34
N SER A 474 20.65 -23.46 -18.77
CA SER A 474 19.38 -23.95 -19.32
C SER A 474 18.34 -24.04 -18.21
N GLN A 475 17.15 -23.51 -18.48
CA GLN A 475 16.03 -23.54 -17.54
C GLN A 475 14.84 -24.25 -18.19
N ALA A 476 14.25 -25.21 -17.50
CA ALA A 476 13.06 -25.93 -17.93
C ALA A 476 12.36 -26.57 -16.73
N ASN A 477 11.03 -26.69 -16.77
CA ASN A 477 10.23 -27.42 -15.78
C ASN A 477 10.43 -27.01 -14.31
N GLY A 478 10.71 -25.73 -14.01
CA GLY A 478 10.98 -25.31 -12.63
C GLY A 478 12.43 -25.58 -12.18
N GLU A 479 13.34 -25.92 -13.10
CA GLU A 479 14.71 -26.25 -12.76
C GLU A 479 15.69 -25.36 -13.54
N LEU A 480 16.81 -25.02 -12.90
CA LEU A 480 17.93 -24.32 -13.52
C LEU A 480 19.17 -25.21 -13.53
N THR A 481 19.60 -25.61 -14.73
CA THR A 481 20.83 -26.35 -14.95
C THR A 481 21.97 -25.42 -15.35
N ILE A 482 23.08 -25.54 -14.64
CA ILE A 482 24.30 -24.78 -14.82
C ILE A 482 25.41 -25.73 -15.29
N ASN A 483 26.09 -25.37 -16.38
CA ASN A 483 27.26 -26.11 -16.84
C ASN A 483 28.47 -25.85 -15.95
N GLY A 484 29.25 -26.90 -15.70
CA GLY A 484 30.48 -26.83 -14.94
C GLY A 484 31.67 -26.22 -15.69
N GLY A 485 32.87 -26.44 -15.18
CA GLY A 485 34.10 -25.82 -15.69
C GLY A 485 34.88 -25.20 -14.54
N ASN A 486 35.98 -24.50 -14.86
CA ASN A 486 36.92 -23.97 -13.86
C ASN A 486 36.43 -22.66 -13.19
N SER A 487 35.12 -22.45 -13.05
CA SER A 487 34.55 -21.16 -12.65
C SER A 487 33.63 -21.34 -11.45
N ILE A 488 34.20 -21.18 -10.25
CA ILE A 488 33.51 -21.26 -8.96
C ILE A 488 32.16 -20.52 -8.95
N PHE A 489 32.10 -19.25 -9.37
CA PHE A 489 30.87 -18.46 -9.33
C PHE A 489 30.13 -18.49 -10.67
N ALA A 490 28.95 -19.12 -10.70
CA ALA A 490 28.15 -19.18 -11.91
C ALA A 490 27.19 -17.99 -12.02
N LEU A 491 26.29 -17.86 -11.04
CA LEU A 491 25.26 -16.82 -10.96
C LEU A 491 25.31 -16.14 -9.60
N ARG A 492 24.88 -14.88 -9.55
CA ARG A 492 24.71 -14.09 -8.34
C ARG A 492 23.34 -13.43 -8.33
N THR A 493 22.76 -13.19 -7.16
CA THR A 493 21.57 -12.32 -7.07
C THR A 493 21.81 -10.97 -7.76
N GLN A 494 20.80 -10.50 -8.49
CA GLN A 494 20.86 -9.28 -9.29
C GLN A 494 20.96 -8.03 -8.40
N LEU A 495 20.23 -8.04 -7.29
CA LEU A 495 20.23 -6.99 -6.28
C LEU A 495 20.90 -7.49 -5.01
N ALA A 496 21.46 -6.54 -4.25
CA ALA A 496 21.94 -6.83 -2.91
C ALA A 496 20.75 -7.17 -1.99
N LEU A 497 20.88 -8.22 -1.19
CA LEU A 497 19.83 -8.74 -0.32
C LEU A 497 19.70 -7.92 0.97
N GLY A 498 20.81 -7.41 1.52
CA GLY A 498 20.82 -6.54 2.70
C GLY A 498 20.31 -7.21 3.97
N LEU A 499 20.51 -8.52 4.14
CA LEU A 499 19.94 -9.27 5.28
C LEU A 499 20.83 -9.19 6.52
N TYR A 500 20.25 -8.83 7.65
CA TYR A 500 20.91 -8.72 8.96
C TYR A 500 20.54 -9.87 9.90
N GLY A 501 21.39 -10.12 10.90
CA GLY A 501 21.23 -11.22 11.85
C GLY A 501 21.58 -12.59 11.26
N GLY A 502 21.12 -13.66 11.93
CA GLY A 502 21.31 -15.03 11.44
C GLY A 502 20.32 -15.39 10.35
N PHE A 503 20.76 -16.21 9.40
CA PHE A 503 19.94 -16.71 8.30
C PHE A 503 20.35 -18.12 7.89
N ALA A 504 19.44 -18.80 7.18
CA ALA A 504 19.68 -20.10 6.58
C ALA A 504 19.31 -20.05 5.10
N VAL A 505 20.18 -20.59 4.26
CA VAL A 505 19.92 -20.77 2.82
C VAL A 505 19.61 -22.24 2.59
N ARG A 506 18.37 -22.53 2.22
CA ARG A 506 17.86 -23.87 1.94
C ARG A 506 17.68 -24.04 0.44
N PHE A 507 18.23 -25.08 -0.15
CA PHE A 507 18.17 -25.29 -1.60
C PHE A 507 18.18 -26.76 -1.97
N ARG A 508 17.60 -27.11 -3.12
CA ARG A 508 17.58 -28.48 -3.64
C ARG A 508 18.39 -28.56 -4.92
N MET A 509 19.35 -29.50 -4.96
CA MET A 509 20.23 -29.68 -6.11
C MET A 509 20.59 -31.14 -6.38
N LYS A 510 21.06 -31.40 -7.60
CA LYS A 510 21.68 -32.66 -8.04
C LYS A 510 22.70 -32.42 -9.14
N ALA A 511 23.50 -33.45 -9.44
CA ALA A 511 24.23 -33.54 -10.69
C ALA A 511 23.37 -34.09 -11.84
N GLU A 512 23.66 -33.73 -13.09
CA GLU A 512 22.99 -34.33 -14.27
C GLU A 512 23.53 -35.74 -14.64
N GLY A 513 24.48 -36.26 -13.86
CA GLY A 513 25.08 -37.57 -14.05
C GLY A 513 26.02 -37.91 -12.91
N GLU A 514 26.57 -39.12 -12.93
CA GLU A 514 27.63 -39.50 -11.99
C GLU A 514 28.97 -39.02 -12.54
N TYR A 515 29.55 -38.05 -11.86
CA TYR A 515 30.83 -37.46 -12.22
C TYR A 515 31.93 -37.97 -11.30
N ALA A 516 33.17 -37.77 -11.72
CA ALA A 516 34.33 -38.00 -10.87
C ALA A 516 34.75 -36.75 -10.08
N ASP A 517 34.02 -35.64 -10.29
CA ASP A 517 34.21 -34.31 -9.69
C ASP A 517 32.92 -33.49 -9.86
N TRP A 518 32.44 -32.79 -8.84
CA TRP A 518 31.18 -32.04 -8.90
C TRP A 518 31.25 -30.64 -8.31
N ASP A 519 31.82 -30.47 -7.11
CA ASP A 519 32.08 -29.17 -6.46
C ASP A 519 30.97 -28.13 -6.64
N ALA A 520 29.73 -28.49 -6.31
CA ALA A 520 28.55 -27.67 -6.54
C ALA A 520 27.84 -27.29 -5.23
N GLY A 521 27.15 -26.15 -5.24
CA GLY A 521 26.41 -25.68 -4.08
C GLY A 521 26.07 -24.21 -4.14
N ILE A 522 26.29 -23.47 -3.05
CA ILE A 522 26.05 -22.03 -3.00
C ILE A 522 27.25 -21.23 -2.45
N GLY A 523 27.23 -19.91 -2.64
CA GLY A 523 28.15 -18.98 -2.02
C GLY A 523 27.42 -17.80 -1.40
N VAL A 524 27.91 -17.30 -0.27
CA VAL A 524 27.29 -16.20 0.50
C VAL A 524 28.32 -15.09 0.67
N GLU A 525 28.03 -13.91 0.14
CA GLU A 525 28.90 -12.72 0.22
C GLU A 525 28.47 -11.77 1.32
N ASP A 526 29.42 -11.41 2.16
CA ASP A 526 29.24 -10.50 3.28
C ASP A 526 29.48 -9.01 2.93
N TYR A 527 29.31 -8.13 3.92
CA TYR A 527 29.50 -6.68 3.74
C TYR A 527 30.89 -6.29 3.20
N ASP A 528 31.94 -7.00 3.60
CA ASP A 528 33.32 -6.72 3.20
C ASP A 528 33.66 -7.34 1.83
N GLY A 529 32.70 -7.99 1.17
CA GLY A 529 32.88 -8.68 -0.10
C GLY A 529 33.56 -10.04 0.05
N ASN A 530 33.64 -10.59 1.27
CA ASN A 530 34.14 -11.95 1.45
C ASN A 530 33.04 -12.96 1.14
N VAL A 531 33.39 -13.99 0.36
CA VAL A 531 32.46 -15.06 0.02
C VAL A 531 32.81 -16.33 0.80
N LEU A 532 31.79 -16.90 1.43
CA LEU A 532 31.84 -18.23 2.04
C LEU A 532 31.06 -19.22 1.16
N LEU A 533 31.73 -20.28 0.74
CA LEU A 533 31.20 -21.32 -0.13
C LEU A 533 30.68 -22.49 0.69
N PHE A 534 29.60 -23.10 0.24
CA PHE A 534 28.97 -24.29 0.81
C PHE A 534 28.75 -25.27 -0.34
N THR A 535 29.65 -26.25 -0.47
CA THR A 535 29.73 -27.14 -1.62
C THR A 535 29.66 -28.59 -1.19
N ASP A 536 29.00 -29.42 -1.99
CA ASP A 536 29.03 -30.87 -1.85
C ASP A 536 29.67 -31.48 -3.09
N ASP A 537 30.23 -32.67 -2.90
CA ASP A 537 31.02 -33.34 -3.93
C ASP A 537 30.73 -34.84 -3.96
N THR A 538 31.45 -35.57 -4.82
CA THR A 538 31.35 -37.01 -5.00
C THR A 538 32.52 -37.77 -4.37
N THR A 539 32.25 -39.02 -3.97
CA THR A 539 33.22 -39.96 -3.35
C THR A 539 34.58 -40.13 -4.07
N ASN A 540 34.70 -39.72 -5.33
CA ASN A 540 35.90 -39.92 -6.15
C ASN A 540 36.87 -38.72 -6.19
N SER A 541 36.40 -37.50 -5.91
CA SER A 541 37.15 -36.24 -6.06
C SER A 541 37.50 -35.56 -4.74
N GLY A 542 36.68 -35.67 -3.69
CA GLY A 542 36.93 -34.85 -2.51
C GLY A 542 35.90 -34.94 -1.40
N ASP A 543 35.68 -33.78 -0.76
CA ASP A 543 35.11 -33.61 0.57
C ASP A 543 33.61 -33.34 0.52
N GLY A 544 32.84 -34.16 1.23
CA GLY A 544 31.41 -33.95 1.36
C GLY A 544 31.10 -32.75 2.25
N LEU A 545 30.10 -31.96 1.86
CA LEU A 545 29.63 -30.82 2.65
C LEU A 545 30.74 -29.87 3.11
N ALA A 546 31.62 -29.47 2.20
CA ALA A 546 32.67 -28.51 2.49
C ALA A 546 32.12 -27.10 2.70
N ILE A 547 32.71 -26.36 3.65
CA ILE A 547 32.50 -24.92 3.77
C ILE A 547 33.85 -24.21 3.77
N HIS A 548 34.11 -23.44 2.72
CA HIS A 548 35.44 -22.90 2.45
C HIS A 548 35.39 -21.52 1.81
N ARG A 549 36.54 -20.87 1.66
CA ARG A 549 36.67 -19.63 0.87
C ARG A 549 37.17 -19.98 -0.53
N PRO A 550 36.93 -19.11 -1.54
CA PRO A 550 37.53 -19.28 -2.85
C PRO A 550 39.05 -19.45 -2.71
N TRP A 551 39.61 -20.47 -3.36
CA TRP A 551 41.06 -20.75 -3.42
C TRP A 551 41.72 -21.23 -2.11
N TRP A 552 40.94 -21.62 -1.10
CA TRP A 552 41.45 -22.18 0.17
C TRP A 552 41.21 -23.69 0.22
N ASN A 553 42.25 -24.47 0.58
CA ASN A 553 42.12 -25.91 0.86
C ASN A 553 41.70 -26.09 2.32
N PHE A 554 40.40 -26.23 2.59
CA PHE A 554 39.92 -26.76 3.86
C PHE A 554 38.86 -27.82 3.59
N GLU A 555 39.22 -29.03 3.98
CA GLU A 555 38.51 -30.27 3.73
C GLU A 555 37.55 -30.52 4.90
N SER A 556 36.28 -30.79 4.58
CA SER A 556 35.35 -31.39 5.53
C SER A 556 35.75 -32.84 5.74
N TYR A 557 35.64 -33.37 6.96
CA TYR A 557 35.88 -34.81 7.18
C TYR A 557 34.68 -35.68 6.80
N THR A 558 33.59 -35.03 6.38
CA THR A 558 32.36 -35.69 5.96
C THR A 558 32.57 -36.36 4.62
N ILE A 559 32.22 -37.64 4.55
CA ILE A 559 32.36 -38.42 3.32
C ILE A 559 31.44 -37.82 2.24
N ALA A 560 32.01 -37.53 1.08
CA ALA A 560 31.29 -37.11 -0.12
C ALA A 560 30.25 -38.15 -0.56
N ARG A 561 29.24 -37.73 -1.32
CA ARG A 561 28.07 -38.57 -1.60
C ARG A 561 28.19 -39.38 -2.88
N TYR A 562 27.42 -40.47 -2.92
CA TYR A 562 27.14 -41.25 -4.12
C TYR A 562 25.78 -41.96 -3.97
N PRO A 563 24.88 -41.92 -4.98
CA PRO A 563 24.97 -41.18 -6.24
C PRO A 563 24.82 -39.66 -6.05
N ILE A 564 25.45 -38.84 -6.90
CA ILE A 564 25.23 -37.38 -6.95
C ILE A 564 24.09 -36.98 -7.89
N SER A 565 23.61 -37.90 -8.73
CA SER A 565 22.52 -37.64 -9.69
C SER A 565 21.10 -37.65 -9.09
N THR A 566 20.96 -37.85 -7.79
CA THR A 566 19.67 -37.78 -7.08
C THR A 566 19.51 -36.45 -6.37
N TYR A 567 18.31 -35.88 -6.40
CA TYR A 567 18.03 -34.63 -5.71
C TYR A 567 18.16 -34.75 -4.20
N HIS A 568 18.94 -33.85 -3.62
CA HIS A 568 18.97 -33.65 -2.17
C HIS A 568 18.68 -32.19 -1.84
N VAL A 569 18.04 -31.97 -0.69
CA VAL A 569 17.88 -30.68 -0.06
C VAL A 569 19.03 -30.42 0.90
N TYR A 570 19.67 -29.28 0.72
CA TYR A 570 20.77 -28.79 1.51
C TYR A 570 20.36 -27.55 2.30
N GLU A 571 21.02 -27.31 3.43
CA GLU A 571 20.82 -26.12 4.24
C GLU A 571 22.16 -25.58 4.75
N ALA A 572 22.50 -24.37 4.30
CA ALA A 572 23.62 -23.59 4.79
C ALA A 572 23.14 -22.65 5.89
N LEU A 573 23.63 -22.85 7.11
CA LEU A 573 23.28 -22.07 8.29
C LEU A 573 24.37 -21.04 8.56
N LEU A 574 24.01 -19.77 8.71
CA LEU A 574 24.91 -18.70 9.14
C LEU A 574 24.44 -18.15 10.48
N LYS A 575 25.18 -18.49 11.54
CA LYS A 575 24.79 -18.24 12.92
C LYS A 575 25.73 -17.23 13.59
N PRO A 576 25.23 -16.04 13.98
CA PRO A 576 26.00 -15.14 14.82
C PRO A 576 25.87 -15.56 16.29
N TYR A 577 27.00 -15.76 16.98
CA TYR A 577 27.04 -16.03 18.43
C TYR A 577 27.31 -14.75 19.23
N LEU A 578 28.14 -13.86 18.69
CA LEU A 578 28.50 -12.56 19.25
C LEU A 578 28.79 -11.59 18.09
N THR A 579 28.94 -10.28 18.38
CA THR A 579 29.29 -9.25 17.39
C THR A 579 30.50 -9.60 16.51
N TYR A 580 31.45 -10.42 17.02
CA TYR A 580 32.68 -10.80 16.31
C TYR A 580 32.90 -12.32 16.20
N SER A 581 31.98 -13.14 16.71
CA SER A 581 32.11 -14.60 16.66
C SER A 581 30.90 -15.15 15.92
N LYS A 582 31.14 -15.67 14.73
CA LYS A 582 30.12 -16.27 13.90
C LYS A 582 30.56 -17.65 13.48
N ASP A 583 29.58 -18.48 13.17
CA ASP A 583 29.79 -19.85 12.74
C ASP A 583 28.89 -20.17 11.57
N SER A 584 29.21 -21.24 10.87
CA SER A 584 28.41 -21.72 9.76
C SER A 584 28.42 -23.23 9.71
N LYS A 585 27.25 -23.80 9.43
CA LYS A 585 27.06 -25.22 9.22
C LYS A 585 26.47 -25.48 7.84
N PHE A 586 26.74 -26.65 7.31
CA PHE A 586 26.21 -27.12 6.04
C PHE A 586 25.66 -28.51 6.23
N ASN A 587 24.36 -28.64 5.99
CA ASN A 587 23.62 -29.87 6.21
C ASN A 587 23.10 -30.38 4.87
N ASP A 588 23.24 -31.67 4.62
CA ASP A 588 22.38 -32.40 3.71
C ASP A 588 21.19 -32.91 4.52
N VAL A 589 20.04 -32.28 4.29
CA VAL A 589 18.82 -32.55 5.05
C VAL A 589 18.19 -33.87 4.62
N THR A 590 18.53 -34.37 3.43
CA THR A 590 17.91 -35.56 2.84
C THR A 590 18.42 -36.83 3.49
N ASP A 591 19.72 -36.89 3.79
CA ASP A 591 20.38 -38.04 4.40
C ASP A 591 20.98 -37.75 5.79
N SER A 592 20.71 -36.56 6.32
CA SER A 592 21.12 -36.12 7.66
C SER A 592 22.64 -36.06 7.88
N ARG A 593 23.41 -35.83 6.80
CA ARG A 593 24.85 -35.50 6.91
C ARG A 593 25.02 -34.01 7.24
N SER A 594 26.07 -33.69 7.98
CA SER A 594 26.44 -32.32 8.32
C SER A 594 27.95 -32.19 8.26
N ASN A 595 28.45 -31.04 7.83
CA ASN A 595 29.88 -30.73 7.89
C ASN A 595 30.39 -30.88 9.34
N ASP A 596 31.54 -31.53 9.51
CA ASP A 596 32.10 -31.91 10.80
C ASP A 596 33.51 -31.36 11.03
N ASP A 597 33.73 -30.12 10.59
CA ASP A 597 34.99 -29.42 10.78
C ASP A 597 35.07 -28.62 12.10
N TRP A 598 36.29 -28.30 12.53
CA TRP A 598 36.55 -27.59 13.80
C TRP A 598 36.74 -26.07 13.63
N TRP A 599 36.21 -25.47 12.56
CA TRP A 599 36.53 -24.07 12.20
C TRP A 599 35.36 -23.12 12.44
N ASN A 600 35.62 -22.07 13.24
CA ASN A 600 34.73 -20.91 13.29
C ASN A 600 34.93 -20.02 12.07
N ARG A 601 33.83 -19.64 11.42
CA ARG A 601 33.85 -18.86 10.17
C ARG A 601 33.48 -17.41 10.43
N TYR A 602 34.41 -16.51 10.12
CA TYR A 602 34.16 -15.08 10.19
C TYR A 602 33.47 -14.59 8.91
N TRP A 603 32.31 -13.97 9.10
CA TRP A 603 31.58 -13.20 8.10
C TRP A 603 31.05 -11.91 8.76
N VAL A 604 30.80 -10.85 8.01
CA VAL A 604 30.22 -9.59 8.52
C VAL A 604 28.78 -9.38 8.03
N GLU A 605 27.97 -8.65 8.79
CA GLU A 605 26.60 -8.34 8.33
C GLU A 605 26.59 -7.02 7.54
N PRO A 606 25.67 -6.84 6.59
CA PRO A 606 24.64 -7.80 6.14
C PRO A 606 25.15 -8.85 5.12
N LEU A 607 24.34 -9.87 4.84
CA LEU A 607 24.44 -10.65 3.60
C LEU A 607 24.09 -9.76 2.41
N ASN A 608 25.07 -9.53 1.55
CA ASN A 608 24.91 -8.73 0.36
C ASN A 608 24.45 -9.55 -0.85
N TYR A 609 25.13 -10.65 -1.17
CA TYR A 609 24.80 -11.43 -2.36
C TYR A 609 24.83 -12.93 -2.09
N LEU A 610 23.92 -13.65 -2.76
CA LEU A 610 23.89 -15.10 -2.82
C LEU A 610 24.37 -15.54 -4.22
N TYR A 611 25.15 -16.62 -4.26
CA TYR A 611 25.73 -17.19 -5.46
C TYR A 611 25.29 -18.64 -5.64
N LEU A 612 25.08 -19.05 -6.89
CA LEU A 612 25.08 -20.46 -7.28
C LEU A 612 26.49 -20.82 -7.78
N VAL A 613 27.03 -21.93 -7.29
CA VAL A 613 28.45 -22.27 -7.51
C VAL A 613 28.61 -23.67 -8.09
N ILE A 614 29.57 -23.80 -9.00
CA ILE A 614 30.00 -25.08 -9.58
C ILE A 614 31.43 -24.95 -10.11
N ASP A 615 32.35 -25.79 -9.62
CA ASP A 615 33.76 -25.79 -10.08
C ASP A 615 34.24 -27.16 -10.57
N SER A 616 33.37 -27.93 -11.22
CA SER A 616 33.65 -29.30 -11.64
C SER A 616 34.68 -29.49 -12.79
N GLU A 617 35.51 -28.49 -13.09
CA GLU A 617 36.57 -28.41 -14.13
C GLU A 617 36.18 -28.73 -15.59
N ARG A 618 34.98 -29.26 -15.84
CA ARG A 618 34.53 -29.70 -17.16
C ARG A 618 33.13 -29.17 -17.42
N THR A 619 32.95 -28.56 -18.57
CA THR A 619 31.67 -27.96 -18.99
C THR A 619 30.50 -28.93 -19.15
N TRP A 620 30.76 -30.23 -19.20
CA TRP A 620 29.71 -31.27 -19.27
C TRP A 620 29.34 -31.86 -17.91
N ARG A 621 30.05 -31.51 -16.83
CA ARG A 621 29.71 -31.90 -15.45
C ARG A 621 28.79 -30.82 -14.87
N ARG A 622 27.48 -31.02 -14.97
CA ARG A 622 26.46 -29.97 -14.72
C ARG A 622 25.78 -30.16 -13.36
N ALA A 623 25.37 -29.06 -12.72
CA ALA A 623 24.50 -29.07 -11.55
C ALA A 623 23.12 -28.50 -11.92
N THR A 624 22.07 -29.09 -11.37
CA THR A 624 20.69 -28.63 -11.53
C THR A 624 20.13 -28.24 -10.17
N TYR A 625 19.57 -27.04 -10.10
CA TYR A 625 18.91 -26.47 -8.93
C TYR A 625 17.40 -26.44 -9.17
N ASP A 626 16.63 -26.86 -8.18
CA ASP A 626 15.17 -26.93 -8.22
C ASP A 626 14.53 -25.75 -7.46
N PHE A 627 14.97 -25.51 -6.22
CA PHE A 627 14.60 -24.29 -5.50
C PHE A 627 15.72 -23.79 -4.61
N ILE A 628 15.63 -22.52 -4.22
CA ILE A 628 16.46 -21.88 -3.21
C ILE A 628 15.65 -20.86 -2.42
N ALA A 629 15.82 -20.87 -1.10
CA ALA A 629 15.07 -20.04 -0.16
C ALA A 629 15.98 -19.55 0.97
N ILE A 630 15.87 -18.27 1.33
CA ILE A 630 16.54 -17.69 2.49
C ILE A 630 15.50 -17.45 3.59
N ARG A 631 15.73 -18.04 4.76
CA ARG A 631 14.93 -17.83 5.98
C ARG A 631 15.74 -17.19 7.08
N LYS A 632 15.07 -16.43 7.95
CA LYS A 632 15.67 -15.91 9.19
C LYS A 632 16.11 -17.09 10.08
N TYR A 633 17.17 -16.88 10.86
CA TYR A 633 17.70 -17.87 11.80
C TYR A 633 18.01 -17.21 13.15
N THR A 634 17.45 -17.75 14.24
CA THR A 634 17.55 -17.14 15.58
C THR A 634 18.83 -17.52 16.32
N ILE A 635 19.40 -16.58 17.06
CA ILE A 635 20.74 -16.65 17.65
C ILE A 635 20.92 -17.66 18.81
N ASP A 636 19.85 -17.97 19.56
CA ASP A 636 19.99 -18.63 20.88
C ASP A 636 19.61 -20.13 20.93
N SER A 637 19.27 -20.75 19.79
CA SER A 637 18.73 -22.12 19.83
C SER A 637 18.95 -22.91 18.53
N THR A 638 19.37 -24.17 18.67
CA THR A 638 19.39 -25.16 17.56
C THR A 638 18.07 -25.94 17.49
N LEU A 639 17.05 -25.60 18.30
CA LEU A 639 15.74 -26.28 18.28
C LEU A 639 15.01 -26.12 16.94
N LEU A 640 15.41 -25.15 16.12
CA LEU A 640 14.93 -24.96 14.76
C LEU A 640 15.78 -25.68 13.69
N GLU A 641 16.90 -26.33 14.06
CA GLU A 641 17.74 -27.15 13.18
C GLU A 641 17.26 -28.62 13.13
N ASP A 642 16.88 -29.20 14.26
CA ASP A 642 16.39 -30.59 14.38
C ASP A 642 14.88 -30.62 14.14
N PRO A 643 14.37 -31.31 13.09
CA PRO A 643 13.38 -30.81 12.15
C PRO A 643 12.13 -30.29 12.87
N PHE A 644 12.29 -29.09 13.43
CA PHE A 644 11.30 -28.24 14.06
C PHE A 644 10.89 -28.59 15.51
N ASN A 645 11.81 -29.03 16.38
CA ASN A 645 11.55 -29.23 17.82
C ASN A 645 11.23 -27.92 18.59
N GLY A 646 11.61 -26.77 18.02
CA GLY A 646 11.23 -25.45 18.52
C GLY A 646 9.77 -25.07 18.25
N ILE A 647 9.05 -25.86 17.44
CA ILE A 647 7.65 -25.66 17.11
C ILE A 647 6.87 -26.92 17.48
N THR A 648 5.87 -26.78 18.34
CA THR A 648 5.01 -27.89 18.74
C THR A 648 3.57 -27.64 18.31
N PHE A 649 2.92 -28.67 17.79
CA PHE A 649 1.49 -28.65 17.49
C PHE A 649 0.71 -29.19 18.67
N TYR A 650 -0.38 -28.51 19.00
CA TYR A 650 -1.31 -28.93 20.04
C TYR A 650 -2.70 -29.14 19.47
N TRP A 651 -3.36 -30.18 19.95
CA TRP A 651 -4.78 -30.46 19.73
C TRP A 651 -5.47 -30.73 21.07
N SER A 652 -6.74 -30.33 21.16
CA SER A 652 -7.56 -30.55 22.35
C SER A 652 -8.16 -31.96 22.42
N THR A 653 -8.22 -32.68 21.29
CA THR A 653 -8.86 -34.00 21.15
C THR A 653 -8.05 -34.89 20.21
N THR A 654 -8.16 -36.22 20.34
CA THR A 654 -7.49 -37.19 19.45
C THR A 654 -8.44 -37.90 18.47
N SER A 655 -9.72 -37.55 18.52
CA SER A 655 -10.77 -38.11 17.66
C SER A 655 -10.76 -37.43 16.29
N LEU A 656 -10.69 -38.20 15.20
CA LEU A 656 -10.67 -37.66 13.84
C LEU A 656 -11.87 -36.74 13.55
N ALA A 657 -13.07 -37.12 14.03
CA ALA A 657 -14.30 -36.36 13.82
C ALA A 657 -14.32 -35.00 14.55
N ASP A 658 -13.51 -34.88 15.61
CA ASP A 658 -13.37 -33.64 16.37
C ASP A 658 -12.17 -32.80 15.90
N LEU A 659 -11.21 -33.42 15.18
CA LEU A 659 -10.01 -32.78 14.66
C LEU A 659 -10.22 -32.17 13.27
N VAL A 660 -10.93 -32.89 12.40
CA VAL A 660 -11.24 -32.43 11.04
C VAL A 660 -12.69 -32.00 11.00
N GLU A 661 -12.88 -30.70 10.82
CA GLU A 661 -14.18 -30.17 10.50
C GLU A 661 -14.44 -30.36 9.01
N ARG A 662 -15.70 -30.65 8.67
CA ARG A 662 -16.17 -30.63 7.28
C ARG A 662 -16.94 -29.35 7.06
N LYS A 663 -16.74 -28.73 5.89
CA LYS A 663 -17.51 -27.59 5.44
C LYS A 663 -18.98 -27.90 5.64
N PRO A 664 -19.71 -27.10 6.44
CA PRO A 664 -21.08 -27.45 6.72
C PRO A 664 -21.86 -27.46 5.40
N SER A 665 -22.58 -28.55 5.15
CA SER A 665 -23.35 -28.72 3.92
C SER A 665 -24.55 -27.80 3.98
N SER A 666 -24.85 -27.08 2.90
CA SER A 666 -26.01 -26.18 2.75
C SER A 666 -27.38 -26.88 2.75
N THR A 667 -27.46 -28.08 3.33
CA THR A 667 -28.71 -28.79 3.62
C THR A 667 -29.03 -28.67 5.10
N THR A 668 -29.27 -27.44 5.55
CA THR A 668 -29.99 -27.20 6.81
C THR A 668 -31.38 -26.75 6.44
N THR A 669 -32.35 -27.62 6.67
CA THR A 669 -33.78 -27.29 6.61
C THR A 669 -34.04 -26.04 7.45
N ALA A 670 -34.57 -25.00 6.80
CA ALA A 670 -34.96 -23.73 7.40
C ALA A 670 -35.68 -23.94 8.75
N THR A 671 -35.06 -23.50 9.85
CA THR A 671 -35.76 -23.20 11.13
C THR A 671 -34.88 -22.44 12.14
N THR A 672 -33.56 -22.32 11.96
CA THR A 672 -32.73 -21.53 12.89
C THR A 672 -32.53 -20.11 12.37
N THR A 673 -33.05 -19.14 13.13
CA THR A 673 -32.83 -17.70 12.90
C THR A 673 -31.35 -17.32 13.12
N SER A 674 -30.77 -16.53 12.22
CA SER A 674 -29.35 -16.08 12.17
C SER A 674 -29.19 -14.64 12.56
N SER A 675 -27.97 -14.18 12.85
CA SER A 675 -27.65 -12.78 12.54
C SER A 675 -27.60 -12.59 11.01
N ALA A 676 -28.24 -11.55 10.50
CA ALA A 676 -28.18 -11.16 9.10
C ALA A 676 -28.09 -9.64 8.95
N ARG A 677 -27.64 -9.20 7.78
CA ARG A 677 -27.56 -7.79 7.43
C ARG A 677 -28.17 -7.55 6.06
N ALA A 678 -28.79 -6.40 5.89
CA ALA A 678 -29.25 -5.89 4.61
C ALA A 678 -28.46 -4.63 4.29
N TYR A 679 -27.82 -4.61 3.13
CA TYR A 679 -27.05 -3.48 2.63
C TYR A 679 -27.78 -2.82 1.47
N ASP A 680 -27.76 -1.50 1.44
CA ASP A 680 -28.02 -0.68 0.26
C ASP A 680 -26.66 -0.14 -0.21
N ILE A 681 -26.24 -0.60 -1.40
CA ILE A 681 -24.93 -0.29 -1.99
C ILE A 681 -25.05 0.65 -3.20
N GLN A 682 -26.25 1.12 -3.53
CA GLN A 682 -26.46 2.01 -4.67
C GLN A 682 -25.60 3.28 -4.61
N PRO A 683 -25.36 3.93 -3.44
CA PRO A 683 -24.50 5.10 -3.38
C PRO A 683 -23.05 4.83 -3.83
N PHE A 684 -22.55 3.61 -3.64
CA PHE A 684 -21.24 3.19 -4.15
C PHE A 684 -21.28 2.96 -5.66
N ILE A 685 -22.31 2.24 -6.14
CA ILE A 685 -22.53 1.99 -7.58
C ILE A 685 -22.59 3.31 -8.35
N ASP A 686 -23.35 4.29 -7.86
CA ASP A 686 -23.46 5.61 -8.47
C ASP A 686 -22.10 6.30 -8.57
N CYS A 687 -21.27 6.20 -7.53
CA CYS A 687 -19.94 6.79 -7.56
C CYS A 687 -18.99 6.11 -8.56
N ILE A 688 -19.04 4.78 -8.71
CA ILE A 688 -18.17 4.08 -9.67
C ILE A 688 -18.67 4.23 -11.12
N MET A 689 -19.98 4.22 -11.35
CA MET A 689 -20.60 4.48 -12.66
C MET A 689 -20.31 5.88 -13.16
N ASP A 690 -20.40 6.88 -12.27
CA ASP A 690 -20.03 8.25 -12.57
C ASP A 690 -18.51 8.47 -12.58
N GLN A 691 -17.71 7.43 -12.37
CA GLN A 691 -16.26 7.52 -12.38
C GLN A 691 -15.75 8.58 -11.38
N ARG A 692 -16.26 8.56 -10.15
CA ARG A 692 -15.89 9.48 -9.07
C ARG A 692 -14.74 8.93 -8.21
N TYR A 693 -14.20 9.81 -7.38
CA TYR A 693 -13.02 9.58 -6.56
C TYR A 693 -13.37 9.59 -5.07
N PHE A 694 -12.66 8.74 -4.32
CA PHE A 694 -12.66 8.68 -2.86
C PHE A 694 -11.31 9.15 -2.33
N GLY A 695 -11.34 9.91 -1.24
CA GLY A 695 -10.18 10.30 -0.47
C GLY A 695 -9.94 9.33 0.69
N ILE A 696 -8.83 8.60 0.68
CA ILE A 696 -8.48 7.59 1.70
C ILE A 696 -7.01 7.72 2.12
N TYR A 697 -6.65 7.27 3.33
CA TYR A 697 -5.31 7.47 3.87
C TYR A 697 -4.23 6.70 3.10
N ASN A 698 -4.48 5.44 2.80
CA ASN A 698 -3.47 4.54 2.22
C ASN A 698 -3.54 4.49 0.69
N ALA A 699 -3.58 5.64 0.03
CA ALA A 699 -3.59 5.73 -1.43
C ALA A 699 -2.67 6.83 -1.95
N PRO A 700 -2.18 6.74 -3.20
CA PRO A 700 -1.36 7.79 -3.80
C PRO A 700 -2.15 9.10 -3.89
N SER A 701 -1.53 10.17 -3.41
CA SER A 701 -2.04 11.53 -3.52
C SER A 701 -1.99 12.05 -4.96
N PHE A 702 -2.63 13.20 -5.19
CA PHE A 702 -2.52 13.91 -6.46
C PHE A 702 -1.06 14.20 -6.87
N PHE A 703 -0.17 14.46 -5.91
CA PHE A 703 1.25 14.72 -6.20
C PHE A 703 1.97 13.44 -6.61
N GLU A 704 1.69 12.32 -5.94
CA GLU A 704 2.27 11.02 -6.29
C GLU A 704 1.78 10.52 -7.65
N ARG A 705 0.54 10.86 -8.03
CA ARG A 705 0.01 10.61 -9.38
C ARG A 705 0.74 11.40 -10.47
N LEU A 706 1.24 12.60 -10.16
CA LEU A 706 2.11 13.40 -11.04
C LEU A 706 3.56 12.88 -11.09
N GLU A 707 3.98 12.13 -10.07
CA GLU A 707 5.31 11.50 -9.98
C GLU A 707 5.32 10.05 -10.51
N GLY A 708 4.15 9.43 -10.65
CA GLY A 708 4.03 8.01 -10.96
C GLY A 708 4.66 7.10 -9.89
N SER A 709 4.79 7.60 -8.65
CA SER A 709 5.54 6.97 -7.56
C SER A 709 5.01 7.41 -6.20
N THR A 710 5.07 6.52 -5.21
CA THR A 710 4.63 6.76 -3.83
C THR A 710 5.78 6.96 -2.84
N ILE A 711 7.03 7.07 -3.32
CA ILE A 711 8.23 7.21 -2.47
C ILE A 711 8.11 8.38 -1.48
N ASN A 712 7.42 9.46 -1.87
CA ASN A 712 7.30 10.68 -1.07
C ASN A 712 6.03 10.73 -0.20
N HIS A 713 5.24 9.65 -0.12
CA HIS A 713 3.94 9.65 0.56
C HIS A 713 4.00 10.24 1.98
N ALA A 714 4.87 9.67 2.82
CA ALA A 714 5.01 10.06 4.22
C ALA A 714 5.45 11.53 4.38
N ALA A 715 6.27 12.03 3.46
CA ALA A 715 6.71 13.43 3.47
C ALA A 715 5.55 14.38 3.12
N TYR A 716 4.74 14.03 2.12
CA TYR A 716 3.56 14.80 1.75
C TYR A 716 2.48 14.75 2.82
N GLU A 717 2.24 13.60 3.42
CA GLU A 717 1.27 13.42 4.49
C GLU A 717 1.66 14.22 5.74
N ALA A 718 2.92 14.15 6.17
CA ALA A 718 3.42 14.93 7.31
C ALA A 718 3.26 16.45 7.09
N LEU A 719 3.56 16.91 5.87
CA LEU A 719 3.40 18.32 5.52
C LEU A 719 1.93 18.74 5.44
N ALA A 720 1.06 17.88 4.91
CA ALA A 720 -0.39 18.10 4.90
C ALA A 720 -0.95 18.23 6.32
N HIS A 721 -0.56 17.32 7.23
CA HIS A 721 -0.96 17.37 8.64
C HIS A 721 -0.56 18.69 9.31
N GLN A 722 0.69 19.12 9.13
CA GLN A 722 1.15 20.41 9.65
C GLN A 722 0.29 21.57 9.13
N LEU A 723 -0.01 21.59 7.84
CA LEU A 723 -0.77 22.69 7.23
C LEU A 723 -2.25 22.65 7.62
N GLN A 724 -2.83 21.46 7.81
CA GLN A 724 -4.18 21.32 8.32
C GLN A 724 -4.30 21.82 9.78
N ASP A 725 -3.28 21.59 10.61
CA ASP A 725 -3.17 22.16 11.96
C ASP A 725 -3.09 23.68 11.92
N GLU A 726 -2.21 24.23 11.10
CA GLU A 726 -2.01 25.68 10.97
C GLU A 726 -3.28 26.40 10.48
N LEU A 727 -4.04 25.78 9.59
CA LEU A 727 -5.28 26.33 9.03
C LEU A 727 -6.54 25.99 9.85
N GLY A 728 -6.45 25.07 10.80
CA GLY A 728 -7.59 24.62 11.60
C GLY A 728 -8.67 23.88 10.80
N VAL A 729 -8.28 23.15 9.75
CA VAL A 729 -9.21 22.48 8.81
C VAL A 729 -9.38 20.99 9.06
N LYS A 730 -9.12 20.52 10.29
CA LYS A 730 -9.24 19.11 10.67
C LYS A 730 -10.69 18.68 10.91
N TYR A 731 -10.95 17.37 10.83
CA TYR A 731 -12.22 16.78 11.24
C TYR A 731 -12.10 16.27 12.69
N GLY A 732 -12.56 17.08 13.64
CA GLY A 732 -12.37 16.79 15.06
C GLY A 732 -10.88 16.70 15.43
N SER A 733 -10.42 15.50 15.79
CA SER A 733 -9.01 15.20 16.08
C SER A 733 -8.26 14.49 14.95
N GLN A 734 -8.91 14.26 13.81
CA GLN A 734 -8.35 13.52 12.67
C GLN A 734 -8.06 14.46 11.49
N TYR A 735 -7.04 14.11 10.70
CA TYR A 735 -6.63 14.85 9.50
C TYR A 735 -7.36 14.33 8.27
N TYR A 736 -7.72 15.18 7.31
CA TYR A 736 -8.21 14.71 6.02
C TYR A 736 -7.10 13.97 5.26
N PRO A 737 -7.40 12.82 4.64
CA PRO A 737 -6.41 12.05 3.88
C PRO A 737 -5.99 12.79 2.61
N ILE A 738 -4.78 12.49 2.12
CA ILE A 738 -4.26 13.03 0.86
C ILE A 738 -4.42 12.08 -0.33
N GLY A 739 -4.71 10.80 -0.09
CA GLY A 739 -4.75 9.78 -1.12
C GLY A 739 -6.01 9.84 -1.97
N LEU A 740 -5.89 9.57 -3.26
CA LEU A 740 -6.99 9.51 -4.22
C LEU A 740 -7.18 8.08 -4.72
N VAL A 741 -8.43 7.62 -4.75
CA VAL A 741 -8.83 6.33 -5.31
C VAL A 741 -9.96 6.53 -6.28
N SER A 742 -9.87 5.88 -7.43
CA SER A 742 -11.01 5.67 -8.31
C SER A 742 -10.95 4.27 -8.91
N PHE A 743 -12.01 3.85 -9.60
CA PHE A 743 -12.10 2.49 -10.15
C PHE A 743 -12.11 2.50 -11.68
N MET A 744 -11.45 1.49 -12.26
CA MET A 744 -11.39 1.18 -13.68
C MET A 744 -12.05 -0.18 -13.93
N ILE A 745 -13.14 -0.17 -14.72
CA ILE A 745 -13.99 -1.34 -14.94
C ILE A 745 -14.20 -1.50 -16.44
N PRO A 746 -13.47 -2.40 -17.14
CA PRO A 746 -13.61 -2.58 -18.58
C PRO A 746 -14.91 -3.31 -18.93
N ASP A 747 -16.04 -2.63 -18.77
CA ASP A 747 -17.40 -3.12 -19.00
C ASP A 747 -18.19 -2.07 -19.79
N PRO A 748 -19.00 -2.44 -20.80
CA PRO A 748 -19.74 -1.48 -21.62
C PRO A 748 -20.73 -0.61 -20.83
N THR A 749 -21.21 -1.08 -19.68
CA THR A 749 -22.15 -0.36 -18.81
C THR A 749 -21.43 0.64 -17.92
N TYR A 750 -20.29 0.24 -17.34
CA TYR A 750 -19.53 1.07 -16.38
C TYR A 750 -18.53 2.00 -17.06
N ASP A 751 -17.84 1.54 -18.11
CA ASP A 751 -16.85 2.31 -18.84
C ASP A 751 -16.66 1.81 -20.28
N GLN A 752 -17.57 2.21 -21.16
CA GLN A 752 -17.51 1.90 -22.59
C GLN A 752 -16.17 2.28 -23.24
N LYS A 753 -15.55 3.41 -22.83
CA LYS A 753 -14.28 3.87 -23.42
C LYS A 753 -13.14 2.93 -23.06
N LEU A 754 -13.08 2.51 -21.79
CA LEU A 754 -12.06 1.55 -21.35
C LEU A 754 -12.29 0.17 -21.97
N PHE A 755 -13.55 -0.27 -22.06
CA PHE A 755 -13.92 -1.51 -22.74
C PHE A 755 -13.45 -1.53 -24.21
N ASP A 756 -13.73 -0.47 -24.96
CA ASP A 756 -13.28 -0.33 -26.36
C ASP A 756 -11.75 -0.28 -26.48
N LEU A 757 -11.06 0.36 -25.52
CA LEU A 757 -9.61 0.39 -25.46
C LEU A 757 -9.02 -1.01 -25.25
N PHE A 758 -9.58 -1.79 -24.31
CA PHE A 758 -9.16 -3.17 -24.06
C PHE A 758 -9.33 -4.04 -25.30
N ASN A 759 -10.46 -3.94 -25.98
CA ASN A 759 -10.72 -4.66 -27.24
C ASN A 759 -9.75 -4.25 -28.34
N THR A 760 -9.46 -2.95 -28.48
CA THR A 760 -8.55 -2.41 -29.51
C THR A 760 -7.12 -2.89 -29.28
N LEU A 761 -6.68 -2.92 -28.02
CA LEU A 761 -5.33 -3.34 -27.65
C LEU A 761 -5.20 -4.86 -27.44
N ARG A 762 -6.31 -5.60 -27.55
CA ARG A 762 -6.40 -7.04 -27.28
C ARG A 762 -5.89 -7.40 -25.88
N LEU A 763 -6.22 -6.56 -24.90
CA LEU A 763 -5.96 -6.83 -23.49
C LEU A 763 -7.08 -7.71 -22.94
N SER A 764 -6.72 -8.76 -22.20
CA SER A 764 -7.64 -9.60 -21.46
C SER A 764 -7.66 -9.19 -19.99
N ILE A 765 -8.85 -9.20 -19.39
CA ILE A 765 -8.99 -8.95 -17.96
C ILE A 765 -8.47 -10.17 -17.19
N GLU A 766 -7.57 -9.93 -16.26
CA GLU A 766 -7.01 -10.90 -15.33
C GLU A 766 -7.91 -11.01 -14.09
N GLU A 767 -8.37 -12.23 -13.78
CA GLU A 767 -9.18 -12.51 -12.59
C GLU A 767 -8.43 -12.13 -11.31
N GLY A 768 -9.06 -11.34 -10.44
CA GLY A 768 -8.49 -10.95 -9.15
C GLY A 768 -7.45 -9.83 -9.23
N GLN A 769 -7.26 -9.15 -10.36
CA GLN A 769 -6.53 -7.89 -10.40
C GLN A 769 -7.47 -6.75 -9.97
N THR A 770 -7.10 -6.02 -8.90
CA THR A 770 -7.91 -4.89 -8.38
C THR A 770 -8.23 -3.84 -9.46
N SER A 771 -9.46 -3.34 -9.44
CA SER A 771 -9.98 -2.24 -10.24
C SER A 771 -9.55 -0.87 -9.72
N PHE A 772 -8.83 -0.79 -8.58
CA PHE A 772 -8.24 0.47 -8.13
C PHE A 772 -7.32 1.04 -9.23
N ASP A 773 -7.70 2.20 -9.76
CA ASP A 773 -7.11 2.87 -10.92
C ASP A 773 -5.58 2.91 -10.94
N TYR A 774 -4.94 3.25 -9.82
CA TYR A 774 -3.48 3.33 -9.75
C TYR A 774 -2.82 1.96 -10.03
N TYR A 775 -3.23 0.91 -9.31
CA TYR A 775 -2.68 -0.43 -9.51
C TYR A 775 -3.13 -1.04 -10.84
N PHE A 776 -4.36 -0.77 -11.27
CA PHE A 776 -4.89 -1.21 -12.55
C PHE A 776 -4.05 -0.66 -13.71
N LEU A 777 -3.78 0.65 -13.74
CA LEU A 777 -2.99 1.27 -14.80
C LEU A 777 -1.55 0.74 -14.81
N GLN A 778 -0.94 0.59 -13.63
CA GLN A 778 0.41 0.05 -13.52
C GLN A 778 0.49 -1.37 -14.08
N TYR A 779 -0.45 -2.25 -13.72
CA TYR A 779 -0.49 -3.64 -14.19
C TYR A 779 -0.66 -3.74 -15.72
N TYR A 780 -1.72 -3.13 -16.26
CA TYR A 780 -2.07 -3.31 -17.68
C TYR A 780 -1.25 -2.46 -18.66
N PHE A 781 -0.69 -1.33 -18.23
CA PHE A 781 -0.03 -0.38 -19.15
C PHE A 781 1.45 -0.12 -18.84
N LYS A 782 1.96 -0.53 -17.66
CA LYS A 782 3.37 -0.31 -17.27
C LYS A 782 4.09 -1.56 -16.77
N GLY A 783 3.44 -2.73 -16.74
CA GLY A 783 4.05 -3.99 -16.31
C GLY A 783 4.29 -4.09 -14.80
N GLY A 784 3.48 -3.38 -14.00
CA GLY A 784 3.48 -3.47 -12.53
C GLY A 784 3.03 -4.84 -12.03
N ALA A 785 3.32 -5.14 -10.76
CA ALA A 785 2.88 -6.38 -10.12
C ALA A 785 1.36 -6.42 -9.94
N LYS A 786 0.80 -7.63 -9.99
CA LYS A 786 -0.62 -7.86 -9.70
C LYS A 786 -0.91 -7.49 -8.24
N VAL A 787 -2.01 -6.77 -8.02
CA VAL A 787 -2.53 -6.51 -6.67
C VAL A 787 -3.85 -7.24 -6.54
N THR A 788 -3.90 -8.21 -5.62
CA THR A 788 -5.04 -9.10 -5.44
C THR A 788 -6.28 -8.34 -4.95
N GLY A 789 -7.33 -8.39 -5.76
CA GLY A 789 -8.67 -7.90 -5.44
C GLY A 789 -9.70 -9.03 -5.47
N TYR A 790 -10.82 -8.78 -4.81
CA TYR A 790 -11.93 -9.73 -4.69
C TYR A 790 -13.16 -9.21 -5.44
N ARG A 791 -13.96 -10.11 -5.98
CA ARG A 791 -15.28 -9.79 -6.54
C ARG A 791 -16.17 -9.23 -5.43
N MET A 792 -17.08 -8.32 -5.77
CA MET A 792 -17.98 -7.67 -4.82
C MET A 792 -19.45 -7.99 -5.13
N TRP A 793 -20.18 -8.47 -4.12
CA TRP A 793 -21.62 -8.69 -4.19
C TRP A 793 -22.36 -7.39 -4.56
N GLY A 794 -23.26 -7.50 -5.54
CA GLY A 794 -24.04 -6.36 -6.07
C GLY A 794 -23.31 -5.41 -7.01
N VAL A 795 -21.99 -5.56 -7.21
CA VAL A 795 -21.25 -4.82 -8.26
C VAL A 795 -20.74 -5.76 -9.35
N SER A 796 -20.10 -6.87 -8.96
CA SER A 796 -19.54 -7.83 -9.91
C SER A 796 -20.62 -8.72 -10.57
N GLN A 797 -21.87 -8.60 -10.14
CA GLN A 797 -22.99 -9.42 -10.61
C GLN A 797 -23.47 -9.07 -12.00
N GLY A 798 -24.02 -10.07 -12.68
CA GLY A 798 -24.81 -9.89 -13.90
C GLY A 798 -26.28 -9.59 -13.59
N VAL A 799 -27.13 -9.74 -14.59
CA VAL A 799 -28.59 -9.51 -14.51
C VAL A 799 -29.34 -10.56 -13.67
N THR A 800 -28.65 -11.46 -12.97
CA THR A 800 -29.25 -12.58 -12.23
C THR A 800 -28.79 -12.58 -10.77
N SER A 801 -29.75 -12.64 -9.85
CA SER A 801 -29.61 -12.58 -8.38
C SER A 801 -28.93 -13.78 -7.70
N GLN A 802 -28.51 -14.78 -8.47
CA GLN A 802 -28.04 -16.08 -7.96
C GLN A 802 -26.54 -16.27 -8.17
N GLY A 803 -25.72 -15.59 -7.36
CA GLY A 803 -24.35 -16.04 -7.05
C GLY A 803 -23.26 -15.89 -8.14
N ASP A 804 -23.61 -15.61 -9.40
CA ASP A 804 -22.64 -15.41 -10.46
C ASP A 804 -22.04 -14.00 -10.42
N LEU A 805 -20.80 -13.91 -9.92
CA LEU A 805 -20.02 -12.68 -9.87
C LEU A 805 -19.10 -12.49 -11.07
N SER A 806 -19.17 -13.35 -12.09
CA SER A 806 -18.22 -13.30 -13.22
C SER A 806 -18.55 -12.22 -14.25
N SER A 807 -19.80 -11.71 -14.25
CA SER A 807 -20.33 -10.85 -15.31
C SER A 807 -19.66 -9.48 -15.40
N VAL A 808 -19.55 -8.76 -14.28
CA VAL A 808 -18.91 -7.45 -14.25
C VAL A 808 -17.51 -7.60 -13.64
N PRO A 809 -16.43 -7.28 -14.39
CA PRO A 809 -15.04 -7.46 -13.97
C PRO A 809 -14.58 -6.41 -12.95
N PHE A 810 -15.35 -6.23 -11.89
CA PHE A 810 -15.00 -5.37 -10.77
C PHE A 810 -14.31 -6.19 -9.68
N PHE A 811 -13.14 -5.71 -9.26
CA PHE A 811 -12.37 -6.27 -8.16
C PHE A 811 -11.91 -5.16 -7.25
N ILE A 812 -11.94 -5.39 -5.94
CA ILE A 812 -11.42 -4.44 -4.97
C ILE A 812 -10.52 -5.16 -3.98
N ASP A 813 -9.34 -4.60 -3.75
CA ASP A 813 -8.42 -5.13 -2.73
C ASP A 813 -8.96 -4.88 -1.32
N ASN A 814 -8.56 -5.74 -0.38
CA ASN A 814 -9.09 -5.71 0.97
C ASN A 814 -8.83 -4.38 1.69
N GLN A 815 -7.67 -3.75 1.46
CA GLN A 815 -7.31 -2.50 2.12
C GLN A 815 -8.21 -1.35 1.65
N THR A 816 -8.40 -1.22 0.34
CA THR A 816 -9.31 -0.23 -0.26
C THR A 816 -10.76 -0.48 0.16
N ALA A 817 -11.21 -1.74 0.17
CA ALA A 817 -12.56 -2.08 0.61
C ALA A 817 -12.80 -1.75 2.09
N VAL A 818 -11.83 -2.01 2.97
CA VAL A 818 -11.92 -1.64 4.39
C VAL A 818 -11.96 -0.13 4.57
N ALA A 819 -11.19 0.64 3.80
CA ALA A 819 -11.24 2.11 3.83
C ALA A 819 -12.61 2.65 3.38
N ILE A 820 -13.22 2.08 2.34
CA ILE A 820 -14.48 2.59 1.79
C ILE A 820 -15.71 2.09 2.56
N PHE A 821 -15.76 0.81 2.92
CA PHE A 821 -16.94 0.16 3.52
C PHE A 821 -16.79 -0.07 5.04
N GLY A 822 -15.58 0.06 5.58
CA GLY A 822 -15.22 -0.44 6.90
C GLY A 822 -15.03 -1.96 6.92
N VAL A 823 -14.49 -2.44 8.04
CA VAL A 823 -14.14 -3.86 8.24
C VAL A 823 -15.32 -4.79 7.98
N GLN A 824 -16.49 -4.53 8.59
CA GLN A 824 -17.65 -5.41 8.42
C GLN A 824 -18.19 -5.38 6.98
N GLY A 825 -18.31 -4.21 6.37
CA GLY A 825 -18.78 -4.10 4.98
C GLY A 825 -17.84 -4.79 4.00
N ALA A 826 -16.52 -4.69 4.21
CA ALA A 826 -15.52 -5.39 3.40
C ALA A 826 -15.47 -6.91 3.65
N GLN A 827 -15.97 -7.39 4.78
CA GLN A 827 -16.14 -8.82 5.04
C GLN A 827 -17.41 -9.36 4.39
N ASP A 828 -18.50 -8.60 4.48
CA ASP A 828 -19.83 -9.01 4.03
C ASP A 828 -20.02 -8.85 2.51
N LEU A 829 -19.35 -7.88 1.87
CA LEU A 829 -19.60 -7.56 0.47
C LEU A 829 -18.58 -8.19 -0.48
N LEU A 830 -17.48 -8.77 0.01
CA LEU A 830 -16.44 -9.36 -0.84
C LEU A 830 -16.54 -10.89 -0.88
N GLN A 831 -16.45 -11.46 -2.08
CA GLN A 831 -16.31 -12.90 -2.29
C GLN A 831 -14.82 -13.27 -2.15
N ARG A 832 -14.46 -13.87 -1.00
CA ARG A 832 -13.10 -14.28 -0.67
C ARG A 832 -12.81 -15.74 -0.95
#